data_AF-A0A328UEW1-F1
#
_entry.id   AF-A0A328UEW1-F1
#
_cell.length_a   1.000
_cell.length_b   1.000
_cell.length_c   1.000
_cell.angle_alpha   90.00
_cell.angle_beta   90.00
_cell.angle_gamma   90.00
#
_symmetry.space_group_name_H-M   'P 1'
#
loop_
_entity.id
_entity.type
_entity.pdbx_description
1 polymer ?
#
loop_
_entity_poly.entity_id
_entity_poly.type
_entity_poly.pdbx_seq_one_letter_code
_entity_poly.pdbx_strand_id
1 'polypeptide(L)'
;MKERSRKISAIFLVFCLLFSVVTGSAMAAAPSDGVPEGYTAITNEAELRAIAGDMDGKYILMNDITLSADWTPLGLGDSQAREVEEFTGTAFTGVLDGNGKTITGMSCTLPSYIMVGMFAQNKGVIRNLTLKDADINGRTWVGGFAGVNSGVIENCTVTGSTVAGREGSAPAQEYNYVGGSQIGGLAGWNQSGGAISKSALLESSVHGNRYVGGIAGVNNGQISQTFVRDCTREEGNWIGSKYYKDNSAASNALKMHLNYLITLVNSGQASGTNAPYMYTGGLVGANQSNNGTGTVQNCYVTNTQINAIDAFGELIGVNWGKVVNSYSAENGLAYYNYFSNSQINWTPDYASRNLYNSGGTVTGVHYYASSSLDLRGAGTKHYSGAGMKEQATYAGWDFTGIWTLGSEAAINYGYPVFGVTEAGPEAPAEEELAELLEGNAVKIDCTNEAVSHADRTYGLLAGGYTAGAVQGDAQSGYTCTVTVSPAKYVEQYGKDTGAAHVLAPESQGSRDIVLEYDQDAKAWRVQADTAPAVYTVVCETPAVTPEGPAEEELAELLEGNAVKIDCTNEAVSHADRTYGLLAGGYTAGAVQGDAQSGYTCTVTVSPAKYVEQYGKDTGAAHVLAPESQGSRDIVLEYDQDAKAWRVQADTAPVVYTVVCETPAVTPEGPAEEEPGDPDNPEDPQPPVQTGENSPAAWSLALIGTACAAGAAALALRRRAVQR
;
A
#
# COMPACT_ATOMS: atom_id res chain seq x y z
N MET A 1 -21.27 -65.82 9.38
CA MET A 1 -21.28 -66.44 10.72
C MET A 1 -19.86 -66.91 11.03
N LYS A 2 -19.31 -66.50 12.18
CA LYS A 2 -17.98 -66.80 12.75
C LYS A 2 -16.79 -65.90 12.38
N GLU A 3 -16.53 -65.05 13.36
CA GLU A 3 -15.29 -64.36 13.71
C GLU A 3 -14.07 -65.26 13.98
N ARG A 4 -12.89 -64.65 13.76
CA ARG A 4 -11.66 -64.64 14.59
C ARG A 4 -10.72 -65.87 14.66
N SER A 5 -9.48 -65.59 14.20
CA SER A 5 -8.20 -65.64 14.98
C SER A 5 -7.21 -66.82 14.75
N ARG A 6 -6.04 -66.51 14.17
CA ARG A 6 -4.68 -66.46 14.82
C ARG A 6 -3.56 -66.36 13.74
N LYS A 7 -2.79 -65.25 13.68
CA LYS A 7 -1.40 -65.01 14.18
C LYS A 7 -0.32 -65.84 13.42
N ILE A 8 0.88 -65.38 13.01
CA ILE A 8 2.01 -64.67 13.68
C ILE A 8 2.98 -64.17 12.57
N SER A 9 3.52 -62.93 12.58
CA SER A 9 4.96 -62.57 12.75
C SER A 9 5.17 -61.18 12.12
N ALA A 10 6.00 -60.23 12.54
CA ALA A 10 6.74 -59.93 13.76
C ALA A 10 7.29 -58.48 13.58
N ILE A 11 7.15 -57.63 14.61
CA ILE A 11 8.11 -56.63 15.12
C ILE A 11 8.77 -55.66 14.11
N PHE A 12 8.35 -54.38 14.13
CA PHE A 12 9.23 -53.21 14.35
C PHE A 12 8.33 -51.96 14.55
N LEU A 13 8.23 -51.49 15.80
CA LEU A 13 7.46 -50.31 16.21
C LEU A 13 8.25 -49.58 17.28
N VAL A 14 8.80 -48.41 16.96
CA VAL A 14 9.32 -47.44 17.93
C VAL A 14 8.91 -46.06 17.43
N PHE A 15 7.99 -45.45 18.20
CA PHE A 15 7.67 -44.03 18.33
C PHE A 15 7.05 -43.27 17.15
N CYS A 16 5.72 -43.24 17.12
CA CYS A 16 4.94 -42.11 16.63
C CYS A 16 3.62 -42.07 17.40
N LEU A 17 3.50 -41.19 18.41
CA LEU A 17 2.33 -40.33 18.65
C LEU A 17 2.39 -39.64 20.02
N LEU A 18 1.94 -38.39 19.99
CA LEU A 18 1.52 -37.51 21.10
C LEU A 18 2.60 -36.60 21.68
N PHE A 19 2.81 -35.47 20.99
CA PHE A 19 2.63 -34.18 21.66
C PHE A 19 1.70 -33.30 20.83
N SER A 20 0.67 -32.80 21.50
CA SER A 20 -0.37 -31.92 20.99
C SER A 20 0.10 -30.47 20.99
N VAL A 21 -0.38 -29.71 20.00
CA VAL A 21 -0.54 -28.24 19.98
C VAL A 21 0.71 -27.42 20.29
N VAL A 22 1.41 -27.03 19.23
CA VAL A 22 1.92 -25.66 19.11
C VAL A 22 1.33 -25.14 17.81
N THR A 23 0.44 -24.16 17.93
CA THR A 23 0.14 -23.23 16.84
C THR A 23 1.45 -22.52 16.51
N GLY A 24 2.19 -23.07 15.55
CA GLY A 24 3.20 -22.31 14.86
C GLY A 24 2.45 -21.24 14.09
N SER A 25 2.35 -20.04 14.64
CA SER A 25 2.27 -18.85 13.80
C SER A 25 3.37 -19.02 12.78
N ALA A 26 2.99 -19.22 11.52
CA ALA A 26 3.93 -19.20 10.43
C ALA A 26 4.67 -17.87 10.56
N MET A 27 5.92 -17.90 11.03
CA MET A 27 6.80 -16.78 10.76
C MET A 27 6.90 -16.77 9.26
N ALA A 28 6.21 -15.81 8.64
CA ALA A 28 6.40 -15.49 7.25
C ALA A 28 7.91 -15.39 7.05
N ALA A 29 8.47 -16.29 6.23
CA ALA A 29 9.83 -16.13 5.77
C ALA A 29 9.93 -14.70 5.24
N ALA A 30 10.97 -13.96 5.64
CA ALA A 30 11.23 -12.65 5.08
C ALA A 30 11.13 -12.75 3.55
N PRO A 31 10.41 -11.84 2.87
CA PRO A 31 10.32 -11.91 1.42
C PRO A 31 11.73 -11.95 0.83
N SER A 32 11.98 -12.92 -0.04
CA SER A 32 13.23 -12.95 -0.82
C SER A 32 13.37 -11.62 -1.56
N ASP A 33 14.58 -11.08 -1.66
CA ASP A 33 14.89 -9.79 -2.28
C ASP A 33 14.07 -9.54 -3.57
N GLY A 34 13.37 -8.40 -3.63
CA GLY A 34 12.59 -7.96 -4.80
C GLY A 34 11.13 -8.42 -4.88
N VAL A 35 10.60 -9.14 -3.88
CA VAL A 35 9.18 -9.56 -3.82
C VAL A 35 8.34 -8.50 -3.08
N PRO A 36 7.30 -7.91 -3.70
CA PRO A 36 6.44 -6.91 -3.04
C PRO A 36 5.69 -7.47 -1.83
N GLU A 37 5.36 -6.62 -0.86
CA GLU A 37 4.62 -7.03 0.33
C GLU A 37 3.28 -7.70 -0.02
N GLY A 38 2.98 -8.80 0.65
CA GLY A 38 1.77 -9.59 0.44
C GLY A 38 1.78 -10.46 -0.82
N TYR A 39 2.85 -10.45 -1.62
CA TYR A 39 3.03 -11.39 -2.72
C TYR A 39 3.82 -12.63 -2.28
N THR A 40 3.42 -13.77 -2.82
CA THR A 40 4.16 -15.03 -2.76
C THR A 40 5.03 -15.17 -4.00
N ALA A 41 6.32 -15.37 -3.81
CA ALA A 41 7.27 -15.57 -4.90
C ALA A 41 7.05 -16.93 -5.58
N ILE A 42 7.10 -16.94 -6.91
CA ILE A 42 7.08 -18.16 -7.74
C ILE A 42 8.40 -18.23 -8.52
N THR A 43 9.24 -19.17 -8.13
CA THR A 43 10.60 -19.38 -8.68
C THR A 43 10.72 -20.69 -9.46
N ASN A 44 9.76 -21.61 -9.30
CA ASN A 44 9.78 -22.93 -9.93
C ASN A 44 8.37 -23.47 -10.23
N GLU A 45 8.31 -24.59 -10.96
CA GLU A 45 7.07 -25.26 -11.37
C GLU A 45 6.21 -25.72 -10.18
N ALA A 46 6.81 -26.20 -9.09
CA ALA A 46 6.06 -26.71 -7.95
C ALA A 46 5.30 -25.60 -7.22
N GLU A 47 5.94 -24.44 -7.04
CA GLU A 47 5.33 -23.24 -6.49
C GLU A 47 4.19 -22.71 -7.37
N LEU A 48 4.38 -22.69 -8.69
CA LEU A 48 3.32 -22.28 -9.61
C LEU A 48 2.09 -23.19 -9.49
N ARG A 49 2.29 -24.50 -9.32
CA ARG A 49 1.20 -25.46 -9.11
C ARG A 49 0.55 -25.32 -7.73
N ALA A 50 1.27 -24.83 -6.73
CA ALA A 50 0.78 -24.64 -5.37
C ALA A 50 -0.31 -23.56 -5.27
N ILE A 51 -0.45 -22.68 -6.26
CA ILE A 51 -1.56 -21.72 -6.38
C ILE A 51 -2.93 -22.43 -6.27
N ALA A 52 -3.03 -23.69 -6.70
CA ALA A 52 -4.26 -24.49 -6.54
C ALA A 52 -4.75 -24.60 -5.08
N GLY A 53 -3.85 -24.43 -4.10
CA GLY A 53 -4.17 -24.46 -2.67
C GLY A 53 -4.69 -23.13 -2.10
N ASP A 54 -4.53 -22.03 -2.82
CA ASP A 54 -4.82 -20.66 -2.37
C ASP A 54 -5.22 -19.78 -3.58
N MET A 55 -6.47 -19.89 -4.01
CA MET A 55 -6.92 -19.32 -5.30
C MET A 55 -7.24 -17.82 -5.23
N ASP A 56 -7.13 -17.18 -4.06
CA ASP A 56 -7.30 -15.75 -3.82
C ASP A 56 -5.99 -15.03 -3.42
N GLY A 57 -4.88 -15.77 -3.32
CA GLY A 57 -3.55 -15.23 -3.04
C GLY A 57 -2.96 -14.31 -4.12
N LYS A 58 -1.88 -13.59 -3.77
CA LYS A 58 -1.11 -12.76 -4.70
C LYS A 58 0.23 -13.43 -4.99
N TYR A 59 0.56 -13.55 -6.27
CA TYR A 59 1.71 -14.30 -6.76
C TYR A 59 2.53 -13.47 -7.74
N ILE A 60 3.85 -13.54 -7.64
CA ILE A 60 4.77 -12.89 -8.57
C ILE A 60 5.82 -13.88 -9.06
N LEU A 61 6.01 -13.99 -10.37
CA LEU A 61 7.09 -14.79 -10.93
C LEU A 61 8.42 -14.06 -10.75
N MET A 62 9.40 -14.77 -10.20
CA MET A 62 10.78 -14.27 -10.07
C MET A 62 11.70 -14.86 -11.15
N ASN A 63 11.31 -15.98 -11.75
CA ASN A 63 12.05 -16.68 -12.81
C ASN A 63 11.15 -17.05 -13.99
N ASP A 64 11.77 -17.28 -15.14
CA ASP A 64 11.13 -18.07 -16.20
C ASP A 64 10.94 -19.51 -15.71
N ILE A 65 9.78 -20.09 -16.01
CA ILE A 65 9.39 -21.43 -15.56
C ILE A 65 9.24 -22.35 -16.77
N THR A 66 9.98 -23.45 -16.79
CA THR A 66 9.76 -24.51 -17.79
C THR A 66 8.96 -25.63 -17.13
N LEU A 67 7.79 -25.95 -17.70
CA LEU A 67 6.94 -27.02 -17.24
C LEU A 67 7.43 -28.35 -17.82
N SER A 68 7.54 -29.35 -16.94
CA SER A 68 8.09 -30.67 -17.27
C SER A 68 7.04 -31.78 -17.25
N ALA A 69 5.90 -31.53 -16.60
CA ALA A 69 4.81 -32.49 -16.44
C ALA A 69 3.49 -31.97 -17.01
N ASP A 70 2.55 -32.89 -17.24
CA ASP A 70 1.21 -32.53 -17.68
C ASP A 70 0.56 -31.52 -16.73
N TRP A 71 -0.08 -30.52 -17.32
CA TRP A 71 -0.75 -29.44 -16.65
C TRP A 71 -2.21 -29.78 -16.41
N THR A 72 -2.62 -29.67 -15.15
CA THR A 72 -4.02 -29.66 -14.76
C THR A 72 -4.40 -28.19 -14.55
N PRO A 73 -5.41 -27.66 -15.27
CA PRO A 73 -5.88 -26.30 -15.06
C PRO A 73 -6.13 -25.99 -13.59
N LEU A 74 -5.62 -24.86 -13.12
CA LEU A 74 -5.86 -24.42 -11.75
C LEU A 74 -7.35 -24.09 -11.59
N GLY A 75 -7.97 -24.69 -10.57
CA GLY A 75 -9.41 -24.57 -10.34
C GLY A 75 -10.29 -25.47 -11.25
N LEU A 76 -9.74 -26.51 -11.88
CA LEU A 76 -10.52 -27.42 -12.73
C LEU A 76 -11.69 -28.09 -11.95
N GLY A 77 -12.87 -28.07 -12.55
CA GLY A 77 -14.08 -28.74 -12.03
C GLY A 77 -14.26 -30.18 -12.51
N ASP A 78 -15.47 -30.72 -12.35
CA ASP A 78 -15.80 -32.07 -12.77
C ASP A 78 -15.80 -32.24 -14.31
N SER A 79 -15.21 -33.34 -14.78
CA SER A 79 -15.27 -33.86 -16.15
C SER A 79 -16.68 -34.04 -16.74
N GLN A 80 -17.70 -34.19 -15.88
CA GLN A 80 -19.07 -34.41 -16.31
C GLN A 80 -19.80 -33.12 -16.65
N ALA A 81 -19.33 -31.97 -16.14
CA ALA A 81 -19.93 -30.67 -16.38
C ALA A 81 -19.95 -30.35 -17.88
N ARG A 82 -21.11 -29.90 -18.37
CA ARG A 82 -21.38 -29.56 -19.77
C ARG A 82 -21.69 -28.09 -19.95
N GLU A 83 -22.18 -27.44 -18.90
CA GLU A 83 -22.52 -26.02 -18.87
C GLU A 83 -21.77 -25.29 -17.75
N VAL A 84 -21.74 -23.96 -17.79
CA VAL A 84 -21.03 -23.16 -16.77
C VAL A 84 -21.72 -23.27 -15.41
N GLU A 85 -23.04 -23.41 -15.40
CA GLU A 85 -23.89 -23.56 -14.22
C GLU A 85 -23.63 -24.88 -13.48
N GLU A 86 -23.11 -25.89 -14.17
CA GLU A 86 -22.72 -27.19 -13.62
C GLU A 86 -21.26 -27.21 -13.14
N PHE A 87 -20.48 -26.16 -13.45
CA PHE A 87 -19.07 -26.12 -13.14
C PHE A 87 -18.84 -26.05 -11.62
N THR A 88 -18.14 -27.05 -11.10
CA THR A 88 -17.84 -27.20 -9.67
C THR A 88 -16.42 -26.76 -9.28
N GLY A 89 -15.66 -26.24 -10.23
CA GLY A 89 -14.29 -25.79 -10.00
C GLY A 89 -14.22 -24.46 -9.25
N THR A 90 -13.03 -24.13 -8.75
CA THR A 90 -12.78 -22.89 -8.00
C THR A 90 -12.23 -21.82 -8.94
N ALA A 91 -12.90 -20.67 -9.01
CA ALA A 91 -12.38 -19.55 -9.79
C ALA A 91 -11.15 -18.93 -9.12
N PHE A 92 -10.13 -18.58 -9.91
CA PHE A 92 -9.02 -17.76 -9.44
C PHE A 92 -9.51 -16.33 -9.22
N THR A 93 -9.33 -15.79 -8.02
CA THR A 93 -9.73 -14.42 -7.64
C THR A 93 -8.56 -13.56 -7.18
N GLY A 94 -7.37 -14.17 -7.08
CA GLY A 94 -6.13 -13.53 -6.68
C GLY A 94 -5.43 -12.72 -7.78
N VAL A 95 -4.13 -12.53 -7.62
CA VAL A 95 -3.27 -11.85 -8.59
C VAL A 95 -2.14 -12.78 -9.00
N LEU A 96 -1.92 -12.97 -10.28
CA LEU A 96 -0.72 -13.57 -10.84
C LEU A 96 0.00 -12.53 -11.70
N ASP A 97 1.08 -11.98 -11.16
CA ASP A 97 1.98 -11.10 -11.89
C ASP A 97 3.15 -11.91 -12.45
N GLY A 98 3.21 -11.99 -13.77
CA GLY A 98 4.30 -12.65 -14.46
C GLY A 98 5.63 -11.89 -14.37
N ASN A 99 5.63 -10.60 -13.97
CA ASN A 99 6.83 -9.79 -13.86
C ASN A 99 7.72 -9.81 -15.13
N GLY A 100 7.08 -9.89 -16.31
CA GLY A 100 7.73 -10.01 -17.61
C GLY A 100 8.33 -11.40 -17.91
N LYS A 101 8.12 -12.39 -17.04
CA LYS A 101 8.66 -13.75 -17.18
C LYS A 101 7.84 -14.61 -18.13
N THR A 102 8.42 -15.75 -18.48
CA THR A 102 7.87 -16.73 -19.41
C THR A 102 7.60 -18.06 -18.72
N ILE A 103 6.41 -18.63 -18.95
CA ILE A 103 6.09 -20.03 -18.71
C ILE A 103 6.19 -20.79 -20.03
N THR A 104 7.03 -21.82 -20.09
CA THR A 104 7.31 -22.58 -21.32
C THR A 104 6.86 -24.04 -21.19
N GLY A 105 6.32 -24.61 -22.28
CA GLY A 105 6.14 -26.05 -22.43
C GLY A 105 4.90 -26.63 -21.74
N MET A 106 3.86 -25.83 -21.52
CA MET A 106 2.62 -26.31 -20.89
C MET A 106 1.92 -27.36 -21.76
N SER A 107 1.91 -28.64 -21.33
CA SER A 107 1.14 -29.73 -21.96
C SER A 107 -0.15 -29.96 -21.20
N CYS A 108 -1.31 -29.76 -21.82
CA CYS A 108 -2.62 -30.04 -21.20
C CYS A 108 -3.53 -30.76 -22.19
N THR A 109 -3.88 -32.02 -21.93
CA THR A 109 -4.77 -32.81 -22.82
C THR A 109 -5.97 -33.38 -22.07
N LEU A 110 -7.07 -32.62 -22.08
CA LEU A 110 -8.32 -32.89 -21.37
C LEU A 110 -9.55 -32.77 -22.31
N PRO A 111 -9.66 -33.58 -23.37
CA PRO A 111 -10.69 -33.44 -24.42
C PRO A 111 -12.14 -33.66 -23.96
N SER A 112 -12.35 -34.17 -22.74
CA SER A 112 -13.67 -34.32 -22.14
C SER A 112 -14.07 -33.14 -21.24
N TYR A 113 -13.11 -32.31 -20.81
CA TYR A 113 -13.34 -31.24 -19.84
C TYR A 113 -13.70 -29.92 -20.54
N ILE A 114 -14.63 -29.20 -19.93
CA ILE A 114 -14.90 -27.80 -20.25
C ILE A 114 -13.94 -26.88 -19.48
N MET A 115 -13.83 -25.62 -19.91
CA MET A 115 -13.10 -24.56 -19.17
C MET A 115 -11.63 -24.94 -18.95
N VAL A 116 -10.88 -25.08 -20.05
CA VAL A 116 -9.48 -25.53 -20.03
C VAL A 116 -8.55 -24.36 -20.37
N GLY A 117 -7.51 -24.18 -19.57
CA GLY A 117 -6.43 -23.23 -19.76
C GLY A 117 -5.42 -23.34 -18.62
N MET A 118 -4.55 -22.35 -18.43
CA MET A 118 -3.71 -22.30 -17.22
C MET A 118 -4.59 -22.28 -15.96
N PHE A 119 -5.62 -21.45 -15.98
CA PHE A 119 -6.75 -21.46 -15.06
C PHE A 119 -8.01 -21.96 -15.76
N ALA A 120 -8.85 -22.71 -15.06
CA ALA A 120 -10.17 -23.06 -15.60
C ALA A 120 -11.07 -21.82 -15.70
N GLN A 121 -11.10 -21.02 -14.64
CA GLN A 121 -11.81 -19.74 -14.58
C GLN A 121 -10.97 -18.66 -13.91
N ASN A 122 -10.86 -17.50 -14.56
CA ASN A 122 -10.25 -16.30 -14.01
C ASN A 122 -11.33 -15.26 -13.63
N LYS A 123 -11.33 -14.82 -12.38
CA LYS A 123 -12.05 -13.66 -11.84
C LYS A 123 -11.10 -12.63 -11.20
N GLY A 124 -9.83 -12.98 -11.07
CA GLY A 124 -8.77 -12.15 -10.54
C GLY A 124 -8.01 -11.40 -11.64
N VAL A 125 -6.70 -11.24 -11.43
CA VAL A 125 -5.80 -10.54 -12.36
C VAL A 125 -4.66 -11.46 -12.79
N ILE A 126 -4.46 -11.61 -14.10
CA ILE A 126 -3.28 -12.25 -14.69
C ILE A 126 -2.60 -11.19 -15.54
N ARG A 127 -1.33 -10.86 -15.26
CA ARG A 127 -0.64 -9.81 -16.00
C ARG A 127 0.84 -10.07 -16.25
N ASN A 128 1.42 -9.35 -17.20
CA ASN A 128 2.87 -9.30 -17.47
C ASN A 128 3.51 -10.69 -17.70
N LEU A 129 2.83 -11.57 -18.43
CA LEU A 129 3.20 -12.98 -18.51
C LEU A 129 3.22 -13.48 -19.96
N THR A 130 4.28 -14.20 -20.33
CA THR A 130 4.35 -14.92 -21.59
C THR A 130 4.11 -16.41 -21.38
N LEU A 131 3.16 -17.00 -22.11
CA LEU A 131 3.00 -18.44 -22.25
C LEU A 131 3.57 -18.87 -23.60
N LYS A 132 4.59 -19.73 -23.57
CA LYS A 132 5.34 -20.14 -24.75
C LYS A 132 5.31 -21.65 -24.96
N ASP A 133 5.24 -22.08 -26.22
CA ASP A 133 5.31 -23.49 -26.63
C ASP A 133 4.34 -24.41 -25.85
N ALA A 134 3.13 -23.92 -25.59
CA ALA A 134 2.07 -24.68 -24.91
C ALA A 134 1.25 -25.51 -25.91
N ASP A 135 0.80 -26.70 -25.51
CA ASP A 135 -0.18 -27.53 -26.23
C ASP A 135 -1.38 -27.78 -25.31
N ILE A 136 -2.47 -27.05 -25.55
CA ILE A 136 -3.65 -27.00 -24.69
C ILE A 136 -4.83 -27.57 -25.47
N ASN A 137 -5.37 -28.69 -24.99
CA ASN A 137 -6.46 -29.40 -25.62
C ASN A 137 -7.59 -29.61 -24.60
N GLY A 138 -8.71 -28.91 -24.79
CA GLY A 138 -9.93 -29.08 -23.99
C GLY A 138 -11.14 -29.43 -24.85
N ARG A 139 -12.33 -29.50 -24.27
CA ARG A 139 -13.58 -29.70 -25.02
C ARG A 139 -14.19 -28.40 -25.53
N THR A 140 -14.54 -27.51 -24.62
CA THR A 140 -15.28 -26.26 -24.85
C THR A 140 -14.75 -25.21 -23.87
N TRP A 141 -14.74 -23.94 -24.27
CA TRP A 141 -14.12 -22.85 -23.49
C TRP A 141 -12.65 -23.15 -23.22
N VAL A 142 -11.84 -23.05 -24.26
CA VAL A 142 -10.40 -23.34 -24.18
C VAL A 142 -9.63 -22.06 -24.49
N GLY A 143 -8.68 -21.72 -23.61
CA GLY A 143 -7.79 -20.58 -23.75
C GLY A 143 -6.41 -20.85 -23.18
N GLY A 144 -5.42 -20.04 -23.58
CA GLY A 144 -4.06 -20.08 -23.04
C GLY A 144 -4.03 -19.86 -21.53
N PHE A 145 -4.53 -18.70 -21.10
CA PHE A 145 -4.52 -18.31 -19.69
C PHE A 145 -5.77 -18.76 -18.96
N ALA A 146 -6.93 -18.70 -19.61
CA ALA A 146 -8.20 -19.05 -18.98
C ALA A 146 -9.15 -19.78 -19.92
N GLY A 147 -9.84 -20.81 -19.44
CA GLY A 147 -11.01 -21.33 -20.16
C GLY A 147 -12.11 -20.27 -20.25
N VAL A 148 -12.47 -19.70 -19.09
CA VAL A 148 -13.40 -18.56 -18.97
C VAL A 148 -12.74 -17.42 -18.22
N ASN A 149 -12.83 -16.21 -18.78
CA ASN A 149 -12.36 -14.98 -18.14
C ASN A 149 -13.54 -14.09 -17.76
N SER A 150 -13.67 -13.78 -16.47
CA SER A 150 -14.55 -12.75 -15.92
C SER A 150 -13.75 -11.71 -15.09
N GLY A 151 -12.42 -11.78 -15.11
CA GLY A 151 -11.48 -10.85 -14.47
C GLY A 151 -10.59 -10.16 -15.51
N VAL A 152 -9.33 -9.90 -15.15
CA VAL A 152 -8.37 -9.18 -16.01
C VAL A 152 -7.27 -10.10 -16.54
N ILE A 153 -7.02 -10.02 -17.84
CA ILE A 153 -5.81 -10.52 -18.52
C ILE A 153 -5.15 -9.30 -19.17
N GLU A 154 -4.01 -8.84 -18.67
CA GLU A 154 -3.34 -7.62 -19.14
C GLU A 154 -1.87 -7.87 -19.47
N ASN A 155 -1.38 -7.36 -20.60
CA ASN A 155 0.03 -7.48 -20.94
C ASN A 155 0.51 -8.94 -20.96
N CYS A 156 -0.31 -9.82 -21.55
CA CYS A 156 -0.05 -11.24 -21.61
C CYS A 156 0.11 -11.71 -23.06
N THR A 157 1.09 -12.57 -23.30
CA THR A 157 1.38 -13.08 -24.65
C THR A 157 1.29 -14.59 -24.68
N VAL A 158 0.61 -15.15 -25.69
CA VAL A 158 0.68 -16.57 -26.04
C VAL A 158 1.48 -16.69 -27.33
N THR A 159 2.57 -17.47 -27.32
CA THR A 159 3.46 -17.61 -28.48
C THR A 159 3.90 -19.03 -28.75
N GLY A 160 4.10 -19.40 -30.02
CA GLY A 160 4.56 -20.74 -30.42
C GLY A 160 3.64 -21.89 -29.98
N SER A 161 2.39 -21.58 -29.62
CA SER A 161 1.51 -22.49 -28.87
C SER A 161 0.36 -23.01 -29.72
N THR A 162 -0.26 -24.12 -29.31
CA THR A 162 -1.49 -24.66 -29.88
C THR A 162 -2.58 -24.64 -28.82
N VAL A 163 -3.71 -23.99 -29.12
CA VAL A 163 -4.92 -24.03 -28.29
C VAL A 163 -6.04 -24.67 -29.10
N ALA A 164 -6.53 -25.83 -28.65
CA ALA A 164 -7.45 -26.63 -29.42
C ALA A 164 -8.64 -27.12 -28.60
N GLY A 165 -9.82 -26.98 -29.19
CA GLY A 165 -11.02 -27.68 -28.78
C GLY A 165 -11.14 -29.02 -29.51
N ARG A 166 -11.29 -30.12 -28.77
CA ARG A 166 -11.45 -31.48 -29.29
C ARG A 166 -12.75 -32.12 -28.80
N GLU A 167 -13.15 -33.17 -29.51
CA GLU A 167 -14.24 -34.03 -29.09
C GLU A 167 -13.78 -34.99 -27.99
N GLY A 168 -14.53 -35.06 -26.90
CA GLY A 168 -14.52 -36.19 -25.97
C GLY A 168 -15.46 -37.31 -26.45
N SER A 169 -15.27 -38.54 -25.97
CA SER A 169 -16.04 -39.74 -26.34
C SER A 169 -17.49 -39.79 -25.82
N ALA A 170 -17.99 -38.73 -25.18
CA ALA A 170 -19.31 -38.74 -24.57
C ALA A 170 -20.44 -38.59 -25.61
N PRO A 171 -21.54 -39.36 -25.50
CA PRO A 171 -22.70 -39.19 -26.36
C PRO A 171 -23.34 -37.83 -26.06
N ALA A 172 -23.37 -36.96 -27.05
CA ALA A 172 -24.01 -35.66 -26.95
C ALA A 172 -25.49 -35.80 -27.33
N GLN A 173 -26.38 -35.72 -26.34
CA GLN A 173 -27.82 -35.53 -26.58
C GLN A 173 -28.22 -34.05 -26.64
N GLU A 174 -27.27 -33.11 -26.54
CA GLU A 174 -27.56 -31.67 -26.52
C GLU A 174 -26.94 -30.92 -27.70
N TYR A 175 -27.80 -30.16 -28.38
CA TYR A 175 -27.56 -29.52 -29.66
C TYR A 175 -26.72 -28.23 -29.58
N ASN A 176 -26.53 -27.65 -28.38
CA ASN A 176 -25.92 -26.33 -28.23
C ASN A 176 -24.39 -26.34 -28.13
N TYR A 177 -23.78 -27.46 -27.70
CA TYR A 177 -22.33 -27.56 -27.44
C TYR A 177 -21.67 -28.62 -28.31
N VAL A 178 -21.39 -28.21 -29.55
CA VAL A 178 -20.45 -28.90 -30.46
C VAL A 178 -19.09 -28.93 -29.75
N GLY A 179 -18.49 -30.11 -29.55
CA GLY A 179 -17.11 -30.20 -29.06
C GLY A 179 -16.21 -29.31 -29.91
N GLY A 180 -15.34 -28.54 -29.28
CA GLY A 180 -14.56 -27.48 -29.91
C GLY A 180 -15.29 -26.14 -30.05
N SER A 181 -16.25 -25.83 -29.18
CA SER A 181 -16.93 -24.53 -29.17
C SER A 181 -16.20 -23.52 -28.27
N GLN A 182 -16.16 -22.25 -28.68
CA GLN A 182 -15.61 -21.11 -27.94
C GLN A 182 -14.13 -21.30 -27.59
N ILE A 183 -13.29 -21.24 -28.62
CA ILE A 183 -11.84 -21.44 -28.52
C ILE A 183 -11.14 -20.12 -28.82
N GLY A 184 -10.34 -19.64 -27.87
CA GLY A 184 -9.51 -18.45 -28.01
C GLY A 184 -8.06 -18.76 -27.72
N GLY A 185 -7.12 -18.00 -28.27
CA GLY A 185 -5.71 -18.17 -27.91
C GLY A 185 -5.43 -17.78 -26.45
N LEU A 186 -6.12 -16.76 -25.92
CA LEU A 186 -5.94 -16.30 -24.54
C LEU A 186 -7.06 -16.77 -23.62
N ALA A 187 -8.32 -16.62 -24.07
CA ALA A 187 -9.50 -17.03 -23.32
C ALA A 187 -10.54 -17.71 -24.21
N GLY A 188 -11.12 -18.83 -23.79
CA GLY A 188 -12.23 -19.44 -24.54
C GLY A 188 -13.45 -18.53 -24.60
N TRP A 189 -13.85 -18.01 -23.44
CA TRP A 189 -14.94 -17.05 -23.30
C TRP A 189 -14.56 -15.91 -22.37
N ASN A 190 -14.54 -14.68 -22.90
CA ASN A 190 -14.43 -13.45 -22.13
C ASN A 190 -15.83 -12.93 -21.77
N GLN A 191 -16.27 -13.11 -20.53
CA GLN A 191 -17.60 -12.75 -20.03
C GLN A 191 -17.75 -11.23 -19.82
N SER A 192 -18.96 -10.77 -19.47
CA SER A 192 -19.29 -9.34 -19.31
C SER A 192 -18.38 -8.55 -18.36
N GLY A 193 -17.90 -9.18 -17.29
CA GLY A 193 -16.92 -8.59 -16.35
C GLY A 193 -15.46 -8.76 -16.76
N GLY A 194 -15.19 -9.51 -17.84
CA GLY A 194 -13.86 -9.83 -18.30
C GLY A 194 -13.23 -8.72 -19.16
N ALA A 195 -11.95 -8.45 -18.91
CA ALA A 195 -11.12 -7.56 -19.70
C ALA A 195 -9.87 -8.29 -20.19
N ILE A 196 -9.57 -8.18 -21.49
CA ILE A 196 -8.30 -8.60 -22.10
C ILE A 196 -7.67 -7.36 -22.73
N SER A 197 -6.50 -6.95 -22.26
CA SER A 197 -5.86 -5.73 -22.75
C SER A 197 -4.35 -5.84 -22.93
N LYS A 198 -3.78 -5.03 -23.82
CA LYS A 198 -2.32 -4.97 -24.08
C LYS A 198 -1.69 -6.34 -24.39
N SER A 199 -2.48 -7.26 -24.94
CA SER A 199 -2.13 -8.68 -25.01
C SER A 199 -1.92 -9.15 -26.45
N ALA A 200 -1.31 -10.31 -26.63
CA ALA A 200 -0.96 -10.80 -27.95
C ALA A 200 -1.08 -12.32 -28.13
N LEU A 201 -1.47 -12.73 -29.33
CA LEU A 201 -1.23 -14.08 -29.85
C LEU A 201 -0.21 -13.99 -31.00
N LEU A 202 0.89 -14.72 -30.88
CA LEU A 202 1.98 -14.73 -31.85
C LEU A 202 2.29 -16.15 -32.30
N GLU A 203 2.56 -16.38 -33.58
CA GLU A 203 3.17 -17.65 -34.07
C GLU A 203 2.46 -18.93 -33.56
N SER A 204 1.14 -18.86 -33.36
CA SER A 204 0.35 -19.87 -32.65
C SER A 204 -0.82 -20.38 -33.47
N SER A 205 -1.45 -21.45 -33.00
CA SER A 205 -2.58 -22.11 -33.64
C SER A 205 -3.79 -22.12 -32.72
N VAL A 206 -4.97 -21.77 -33.24
CA VAL A 206 -6.22 -21.85 -32.49
C VAL A 206 -7.24 -22.66 -33.26
N HIS A 207 -7.55 -23.85 -32.74
CA HIS A 207 -8.34 -24.86 -33.45
C HIS A 207 -9.68 -25.11 -32.78
N GLY A 208 -10.79 -24.93 -33.50
CA GLY A 208 -12.12 -25.20 -33.00
C GLY A 208 -13.20 -25.28 -34.08
N ASN A 209 -14.43 -25.54 -33.67
CA ASN A 209 -15.54 -25.83 -34.57
C ASN A 209 -16.60 -24.73 -34.59
N ARG A 210 -16.79 -24.02 -33.47
CA ARG A 210 -17.81 -22.98 -33.33
C ARG A 210 -17.28 -21.83 -32.48
N TYR A 211 -17.33 -20.60 -32.97
CA TYR A 211 -16.78 -19.42 -32.28
C TYR A 211 -15.28 -19.58 -31.97
N VAL A 212 -14.46 -19.43 -33.01
CA VAL A 212 -13.00 -19.52 -32.88
C VAL A 212 -12.39 -18.14 -33.12
N GLY A 213 -11.51 -17.70 -32.22
CA GLY A 213 -10.79 -16.43 -32.34
C GLY A 213 -9.34 -16.52 -31.89
N GLY A 214 -8.44 -15.69 -32.43
CA GLY A 214 -7.05 -15.66 -31.99
C GLY A 214 -6.90 -15.24 -30.53
N ILE A 215 -7.72 -14.31 -30.04
CA ILE A 215 -7.69 -13.86 -28.65
C ILE A 215 -8.79 -14.55 -27.85
N ALA A 216 -10.02 -14.44 -28.32
CA ALA A 216 -11.19 -14.98 -27.64
C ALA A 216 -12.13 -15.73 -28.59
N GLY A 217 -12.65 -16.88 -28.17
CA GLY A 217 -13.72 -17.55 -28.90
C GLY A 217 -14.99 -16.70 -28.90
N VAL A 218 -15.44 -16.31 -27.71
CA VAL A 218 -16.56 -15.38 -27.49
C VAL A 218 -16.12 -14.20 -26.62
N ASN A 219 -16.53 -12.99 -27.00
CA ASN A 219 -16.36 -11.78 -26.21
C ASN A 219 -17.72 -11.16 -25.84
N ASN A 220 -18.03 -11.12 -24.56
CA ASN A 220 -19.10 -10.31 -23.96
C ASN A 220 -18.55 -9.15 -23.12
N GLY A 221 -17.25 -9.17 -22.79
CA GLY A 221 -16.57 -8.12 -22.04
C GLY A 221 -15.85 -7.12 -22.94
N GLN A 222 -14.63 -6.75 -22.53
CA GLN A 222 -13.78 -5.80 -23.24
C GLN A 222 -12.49 -6.47 -23.74
N ILE A 223 -12.15 -6.19 -24.99
CA ILE A 223 -10.85 -6.50 -25.59
C ILE A 223 -10.26 -5.22 -26.14
N SER A 224 -9.08 -4.82 -25.66
CA SER A 224 -8.47 -3.55 -26.07
C SER A 224 -6.95 -3.63 -26.27
N GLN A 225 -6.38 -2.81 -27.16
CA GLN A 225 -4.93 -2.72 -27.37
C GLN A 225 -4.27 -4.10 -27.54
N THR A 226 -4.92 -4.99 -28.29
CA THR A 226 -4.56 -6.41 -28.37
C THR A 226 -4.44 -6.84 -29.81
N PHE A 227 -3.53 -7.77 -30.10
CA PHE A 227 -3.26 -8.15 -31.48
C PHE A 227 -2.95 -9.63 -31.71
N VAL A 228 -3.12 -10.05 -32.96
CA VAL A 228 -2.77 -11.39 -33.45
C VAL A 228 -1.83 -11.23 -34.63
N ARG A 229 -0.67 -11.89 -34.60
CA ARG A 229 0.33 -11.78 -35.66
C ARG A 229 1.08 -13.08 -35.92
N ASP A 230 1.50 -13.28 -37.16
CA ASP A 230 2.38 -14.37 -37.62
C ASP A 230 1.85 -15.78 -37.32
N CYS A 231 0.54 -15.93 -37.21
CA CYS A 231 -0.11 -17.23 -36.99
C CYS A 231 -0.24 -17.96 -38.35
N THR A 232 0.90 -18.43 -38.87
CA THR A 232 1.04 -19.04 -40.23
C THR A 232 1.96 -20.27 -40.29
N ARG A 233 2.31 -20.89 -39.15
CA ARG A 233 3.40 -21.87 -39.07
C ARG A 233 3.09 -23.20 -39.80
N GLU A 234 3.86 -23.56 -40.84
CA GLU A 234 3.80 -24.86 -41.57
C GLU A 234 2.39 -25.30 -42.08
N GLU A 235 2.31 -26.36 -42.90
CA GLU A 235 1.03 -26.93 -43.37
C GLU A 235 0.25 -27.53 -42.18
N GLY A 236 -0.36 -26.68 -41.33
CA GLY A 236 -1.00 -27.16 -40.11
C GLY A 236 -1.52 -26.11 -39.12
N ASN A 237 -1.03 -24.86 -39.18
CA ASN A 237 -1.33 -23.86 -38.15
C ASN A 237 -2.07 -22.64 -38.71
N TRP A 238 -3.28 -22.45 -38.22
CA TRP A 238 -4.18 -21.35 -38.56
C TRP A 238 -5.11 -21.09 -37.39
N ILE A 239 -5.90 -20.03 -37.52
CA ILE A 239 -7.04 -19.78 -36.64
C ILE A 239 -8.30 -20.29 -37.34
N GLY A 240 -9.06 -21.13 -36.64
CA GLY A 240 -10.33 -21.64 -37.11
C GLY A 240 -10.42 -23.15 -37.07
N SER A 241 -11.12 -23.73 -38.04
CA SER A 241 -11.44 -25.16 -37.97
C SER A 241 -10.32 -26.05 -38.45
N LYS A 242 -10.01 -27.09 -37.67
CA LYS A 242 -8.93 -28.05 -37.97
C LYS A 242 -9.19 -28.91 -39.23
N TYR A 243 -10.38 -28.82 -39.83
CA TYR A 243 -10.81 -29.75 -40.88
C TYR A 243 -10.29 -29.36 -42.26
N TYR A 244 -9.38 -30.18 -42.78
CA TYR A 244 -8.84 -30.11 -44.13
C TYR A 244 -9.75 -30.79 -45.16
N LYS A 245 -9.99 -30.07 -46.26
CA LYS A 245 -9.86 -30.39 -47.71
C LYS A 245 -10.35 -31.73 -48.30
N ASP A 246 -10.37 -32.84 -47.58
CA ASP A 246 -10.91 -34.11 -48.07
C ASP A 246 -12.32 -34.34 -47.51
N ASN A 247 -13.31 -34.26 -48.40
CA ASN A 247 -14.74 -34.48 -48.19
C ASN A 247 -15.11 -35.86 -47.59
N SER A 248 -14.14 -36.67 -47.15
CA SER A 248 -14.32 -38.05 -46.69
C SER A 248 -14.47 -38.20 -45.17
N ALA A 249 -14.21 -37.16 -44.35
CA ALA A 249 -14.35 -37.27 -42.89
C ALA A 249 -14.70 -35.94 -42.19
N ALA A 250 -15.97 -35.51 -42.25
CA ALA A 250 -16.50 -34.57 -41.26
C ALA A 250 -16.34 -35.15 -39.84
N SER A 251 -16.02 -34.31 -38.85
CA SER A 251 -15.97 -34.74 -37.46
C SER A 251 -17.33 -35.13 -36.92
N ASN A 252 -17.39 -35.83 -35.78
CA ASN A 252 -18.67 -36.25 -35.24
C ASN A 252 -19.50 -35.03 -34.82
N ALA A 253 -18.87 -33.98 -34.31
CA ALA A 253 -19.54 -32.76 -33.88
C ALA A 253 -20.08 -31.98 -35.10
N LEU A 254 -19.32 -31.90 -36.19
CA LEU A 254 -19.81 -31.32 -37.45
C LEU A 254 -20.95 -32.18 -38.05
N LYS A 255 -20.81 -33.51 -38.06
CA LYS A 255 -21.86 -34.44 -38.52
C LYS A 255 -23.14 -34.34 -37.69
N MET A 256 -23.02 -34.22 -36.37
CA MET A 256 -24.16 -34.05 -35.49
C MET A 256 -24.85 -32.71 -35.70
N HIS A 257 -24.07 -31.63 -35.78
CA HIS A 257 -24.61 -30.31 -36.04
C HIS A 257 -25.33 -30.28 -37.39
N LEU A 258 -24.74 -30.91 -38.41
CA LEU A 258 -25.37 -31.10 -39.71
C LEU A 258 -26.66 -31.93 -39.64
N ASN A 259 -26.68 -33.05 -38.93
CA ASN A 259 -27.89 -33.87 -38.72
C ASN A 259 -29.01 -33.10 -38.03
N TYR A 260 -28.66 -32.23 -37.07
CA TYR A 260 -29.60 -31.34 -36.43
C TYR A 260 -30.23 -30.36 -37.42
N LEU A 261 -29.43 -29.69 -38.24
CA LEU A 261 -29.94 -28.79 -39.27
C LEU A 261 -30.86 -29.54 -40.25
N ILE A 262 -30.47 -30.75 -40.68
CA ILE A 262 -31.34 -31.61 -41.52
C ILE A 262 -32.67 -31.89 -40.83
N THR A 263 -32.67 -32.13 -39.52
CA THR A 263 -33.89 -32.36 -38.74
C THR A 263 -34.78 -31.10 -38.69
N LEU A 264 -34.21 -29.92 -38.51
CA LEU A 264 -34.95 -28.66 -38.54
C LEU A 264 -35.59 -28.40 -39.92
N VAL A 265 -34.86 -28.70 -40.99
CA VAL A 265 -35.36 -28.56 -42.37
C VAL A 265 -36.49 -29.54 -42.62
N ASN A 266 -36.31 -30.82 -42.27
CA ASN A 266 -37.32 -31.85 -42.45
C ASN A 266 -38.58 -31.63 -41.60
N SER A 267 -38.46 -30.95 -40.45
CA SER A 267 -39.59 -30.56 -39.60
C SER A 267 -40.23 -29.21 -39.99
N GLY A 268 -39.75 -28.56 -41.06
CA GLY A 268 -40.24 -27.26 -41.51
C GLY A 268 -39.91 -26.10 -40.59
N GLN A 269 -39.01 -26.30 -39.61
CA GLN A 269 -38.55 -25.27 -38.66
C GLN A 269 -37.41 -24.41 -39.24
N ALA A 270 -36.80 -24.82 -40.35
CA ALA A 270 -35.78 -24.07 -41.08
C ALA A 270 -35.95 -24.23 -42.60
N SER A 271 -35.46 -23.27 -43.38
CA SER A 271 -35.69 -23.19 -44.84
C SER A 271 -34.63 -23.91 -45.70
N GLY A 272 -33.77 -24.76 -45.14
CA GLY A 272 -32.69 -25.44 -45.88
C GLY A 272 -31.50 -24.55 -46.24
N THR A 273 -31.54 -23.28 -45.81
CA THR A 273 -30.57 -22.22 -46.09
C THR A 273 -29.90 -21.65 -44.83
N ASN A 274 -30.28 -22.11 -43.64
CA ASN A 274 -29.74 -21.59 -42.38
C ASN A 274 -28.28 -22.07 -42.21
N ALA A 275 -27.38 -21.11 -42.06
CA ALA A 275 -25.97 -21.35 -41.78
C ALA A 275 -25.79 -21.97 -40.36
N PRO A 276 -24.82 -22.88 -40.17
CA PRO A 276 -24.56 -23.57 -38.90
C PRO A 276 -24.00 -22.68 -37.78
N TYR A 277 -23.82 -21.37 -38.02
CA TYR A 277 -23.33 -20.42 -37.03
C TYR A 277 -21.92 -20.78 -36.53
N MET A 278 -21.09 -21.33 -37.42
CA MET A 278 -19.69 -21.71 -37.13
C MET A 278 -18.76 -20.55 -37.44
N TYR A 279 -18.81 -19.52 -36.59
CA TYR A 279 -18.06 -18.29 -36.81
C TYR A 279 -16.58 -18.42 -36.46
N THR A 280 -15.72 -17.95 -37.37
CA THR A 280 -14.28 -17.86 -37.17
C THR A 280 -13.80 -16.42 -37.39
N GLY A 281 -13.14 -15.85 -36.38
CA GLY A 281 -12.49 -14.54 -36.49
C GLY A 281 -10.99 -14.65 -36.30
N GLY A 282 -10.20 -13.79 -36.94
CA GLY A 282 -8.76 -13.73 -36.64
C GLY A 282 -8.49 -13.26 -35.21
N LEU A 283 -9.26 -12.30 -34.68
CA LEU A 283 -9.16 -11.81 -33.30
C LEU A 283 -10.21 -12.46 -32.39
N VAL A 284 -11.48 -12.38 -32.78
CA VAL A 284 -12.61 -12.85 -31.95
C VAL A 284 -13.59 -13.66 -32.80
N GLY A 285 -13.98 -14.85 -32.33
CA GLY A 285 -14.99 -15.66 -33.03
C GLY A 285 -16.36 -14.98 -33.05
N ALA A 286 -16.90 -14.64 -31.89
CA ALA A 286 -18.16 -13.91 -31.74
C ALA A 286 -18.06 -12.77 -30.72
N ASN A 287 -18.35 -11.54 -31.15
CA ASN A 287 -18.42 -10.36 -30.29
C ASN A 287 -19.89 -10.03 -29.97
N GLN A 288 -20.32 -10.22 -28.73
CA GLN A 288 -21.72 -10.31 -28.34
C GLN A 288 -22.15 -9.24 -27.33
N SER A 289 -23.33 -8.65 -27.56
CA SER A 289 -23.95 -7.63 -26.69
C SER A 289 -25.15 -8.14 -25.89
N ASN A 290 -25.69 -9.32 -26.21
CA ASN A 290 -26.87 -9.89 -25.53
C ASN A 290 -26.61 -10.22 -24.05
N ASN A 291 -25.36 -10.55 -23.69
CA ASN A 291 -24.93 -10.89 -22.34
C ASN A 291 -23.75 -10.03 -21.85
N GLY A 292 -23.60 -8.80 -22.37
CA GLY A 292 -22.49 -7.91 -21.97
C GLY A 292 -22.31 -6.71 -22.89
N THR A 293 -21.14 -6.06 -22.84
CA THR A 293 -20.84 -4.88 -23.66
C THR A 293 -20.13 -5.21 -24.96
N GLY A 294 -19.63 -6.44 -25.13
CA GLY A 294 -18.99 -6.96 -26.35
C GLY A 294 -18.18 -5.89 -27.08
N THR A 295 -17.12 -5.38 -26.45
CA THR A 295 -16.33 -4.27 -27.01
C THR A 295 -14.98 -4.77 -27.48
N VAL A 296 -14.63 -4.45 -28.71
CA VAL A 296 -13.30 -4.62 -29.31
C VAL A 296 -12.78 -3.25 -29.71
N GLN A 297 -11.65 -2.82 -29.18
CA GLN A 297 -11.14 -1.47 -29.40
C GLN A 297 -9.63 -1.44 -29.56
N ASN A 298 -9.11 -0.69 -30.53
CA ASN A 298 -7.67 -0.57 -30.73
C ASN A 298 -7.01 -1.94 -30.91
N CYS A 299 -7.49 -2.76 -31.84
CA CYS A 299 -6.98 -4.12 -32.04
C CYS A 299 -6.54 -4.36 -33.48
N TYR A 300 -5.64 -5.32 -33.70
CA TYR A 300 -5.27 -5.70 -35.06
C TYR A 300 -4.96 -7.17 -35.29
N VAL A 301 -5.13 -7.62 -36.53
CA VAL A 301 -4.77 -8.97 -36.98
C VAL A 301 -3.94 -8.86 -38.25
N THR A 302 -2.74 -9.41 -38.24
CA THR A 302 -1.78 -9.28 -39.33
C THR A 302 -1.06 -10.59 -39.64
N ASN A 303 -0.75 -10.84 -40.92
CA ASN A 303 0.00 -12.01 -41.37
C ASN A 303 -0.48 -13.31 -40.68
N THR A 304 -1.78 -13.57 -40.77
CA THR A 304 -2.43 -14.70 -40.09
C THR A 304 -3.27 -15.50 -41.08
N GLN A 305 -3.13 -16.83 -41.05
CA GLN A 305 -3.95 -17.73 -41.84
C GLN A 305 -5.25 -18.04 -41.08
N ILE A 306 -6.38 -17.81 -41.73
CA ILE A 306 -7.72 -18.02 -41.16
C ILE A 306 -8.44 -19.07 -41.99
N ASN A 307 -8.88 -20.14 -41.33
CA ASN A 307 -9.59 -21.24 -41.97
C ASN A 307 -11.02 -21.35 -41.45
N ALA A 308 -11.98 -21.07 -42.31
CA ALA A 308 -13.39 -21.07 -41.94
C ALA A 308 -14.21 -22.08 -42.74
N ILE A 309 -15.31 -22.53 -42.13
CA ILE A 309 -16.31 -23.38 -42.80
C ILE A 309 -17.56 -22.56 -43.16
N ASP A 310 -17.93 -21.55 -42.35
CA ASP A 310 -19.17 -20.78 -42.47
C ASP A 310 -18.96 -19.28 -42.67
N ALA A 311 -19.44 -18.48 -41.71
CA ALA A 311 -19.21 -17.07 -41.63
C ALA A 311 -17.86 -16.82 -40.96
N PHE A 312 -17.14 -15.85 -41.50
CA PHE A 312 -15.81 -15.53 -41.05
C PHE A 312 -15.53 -14.04 -41.15
N GLY A 313 -14.47 -13.63 -40.46
CA GLY A 313 -13.87 -12.33 -40.65
C GLY A 313 -12.41 -12.34 -40.27
N GLU A 314 -11.60 -11.62 -41.03
CA GLU A 314 -10.18 -11.46 -40.68
C GLU A 314 -9.96 -10.87 -39.30
N LEU A 315 -10.87 -10.01 -38.85
CA LEU A 315 -10.86 -9.42 -37.52
C LEU A 315 -11.83 -10.15 -36.59
N ILE A 316 -13.13 -10.20 -36.94
CA ILE A 316 -14.17 -10.78 -36.08
C ILE A 316 -15.06 -11.70 -36.90
N GLY A 317 -15.33 -12.92 -36.42
CA GLY A 317 -16.19 -13.87 -37.12
C GLY A 317 -17.63 -13.38 -37.23
N VAL A 318 -18.19 -12.86 -36.14
CA VAL A 318 -19.49 -12.18 -36.10
C VAL A 318 -19.56 -11.11 -35.02
N ASN A 319 -20.19 -9.99 -35.33
CA ASN A 319 -20.33 -8.84 -34.45
C ASN A 319 -21.80 -8.47 -34.17
N TRP A 320 -22.19 -8.53 -32.91
CA TRP A 320 -23.38 -7.91 -32.33
C TRP A 320 -23.03 -6.77 -31.36
N GLY A 321 -21.75 -6.60 -31.04
CA GLY A 321 -21.24 -5.62 -30.10
C GLY A 321 -20.67 -4.37 -30.77
N LYS A 322 -19.69 -3.76 -30.12
CA LYS A 322 -19.01 -2.54 -30.55
C LYS A 322 -17.58 -2.85 -31.01
N VAL A 323 -17.21 -2.35 -32.19
CA VAL A 323 -15.85 -2.46 -32.74
C VAL A 323 -15.34 -1.08 -33.11
N VAL A 324 -14.21 -0.67 -32.52
CA VAL A 324 -13.65 0.67 -32.68
C VAL A 324 -12.15 0.61 -32.99
N ASN A 325 -11.70 1.48 -33.90
CA ASN A 325 -10.28 1.75 -34.14
C ASN A 325 -9.44 0.48 -34.30
N SER A 326 -9.88 -0.45 -35.14
CA SER A 326 -9.22 -1.75 -35.29
C SER A 326 -8.92 -2.05 -36.75
N TYR A 327 -7.95 -2.92 -37.05
CA TYR A 327 -7.64 -3.22 -38.44
C TYR A 327 -7.19 -4.66 -38.73
N SER A 328 -7.31 -5.07 -39.99
CA SER A 328 -6.74 -6.33 -40.48
C SER A 328 -5.93 -6.12 -41.76
N ALA A 329 -4.79 -6.79 -41.89
CA ALA A 329 -3.93 -6.69 -43.08
C ALA A 329 -3.09 -7.97 -43.32
N GLU A 330 -2.71 -8.22 -44.57
CA GLU A 330 -1.83 -9.34 -44.96
C GLU A 330 -2.32 -10.74 -44.53
N ASN A 331 -3.60 -10.90 -44.24
CA ASN A 331 -4.13 -12.18 -43.76
C ASN A 331 -4.46 -13.12 -44.92
N GLY A 332 -4.11 -14.39 -44.73
CA GLY A 332 -4.53 -15.48 -45.59
C GLY A 332 -5.91 -15.95 -45.18
N LEU A 333 -6.81 -16.12 -46.15
CA LEU A 333 -8.15 -16.64 -45.90
C LEU A 333 -8.35 -17.90 -46.75
N ALA A 334 -8.53 -19.02 -46.08
CA ALA A 334 -9.01 -20.25 -46.70
C ALA A 334 -10.41 -20.55 -46.16
N TYR A 335 -11.34 -20.79 -47.07
CA TYR A 335 -12.68 -21.24 -46.70
C TYR A 335 -13.03 -22.47 -47.54
N TYR A 336 -13.74 -23.39 -46.92
CA TYR A 336 -14.10 -24.65 -47.56
C TYR A 336 -15.58 -24.65 -47.88
N ASN A 337 -15.90 -24.74 -49.18
CA ASN A 337 -17.27 -24.89 -49.62
C ASN A 337 -17.81 -26.27 -49.23
N TYR A 338 -18.86 -26.24 -48.41
CA TYR A 338 -20.14 -26.85 -48.72
C TYR A 338 -20.26 -28.39 -48.62
N PHE A 339 -21.02 -28.83 -47.60
CA PHE A 339 -21.69 -30.15 -47.58
C PHE A 339 -22.96 -30.09 -48.44
N SER A 340 -22.99 -30.86 -49.54
CA SER A 340 -24.13 -30.97 -50.43
C SER A 340 -24.83 -32.30 -50.33
N ASN A 341 -26.13 -32.24 -50.00
CA ASN A 341 -27.05 -33.31 -50.26
C ASN A 341 -28.31 -32.75 -50.96
N SER A 342 -29.25 -33.62 -51.31
CA SER A 342 -30.49 -33.24 -51.97
C SER A 342 -31.44 -32.37 -51.13
N GLN A 343 -31.12 -32.06 -49.86
CA GLN A 343 -32.00 -31.40 -48.89
C GLN A 343 -31.45 -30.05 -48.35
N ILE A 344 -30.12 -29.86 -48.25
CA ILE A 344 -29.50 -28.64 -47.69
C ILE A 344 -28.58 -27.99 -48.71
N ASN A 345 -28.77 -26.65 -48.86
CA ASN A 345 -28.15 -25.58 -49.68
C ASN A 345 -27.17 -24.54 -48.99
N TRP A 346 -26.35 -24.85 -47.97
CA TRP A 346 -25.39 -23.99 -47.23
C TRP A 346 -24.06 -23.50 -47.89
N THR A 347 -24.10 -22.38 -48.61
CA THR A 347 -22.88 -21.67 -49.03
C THR A 347 -22.32 -20.83 -47.88
N PRO A 348 -20.97 -20.74 -47.72
CA PRO A 348 -20.38 -19.78 -46.79
C PRO A 348 -20.98 -18.39 -47.01
N ASP A 349 -21.29 -17.69 -45.92
CA ASP A 349 -21.76 -16.31 -46.03
C ASP A 349 -20.59 -15.42 -46.45
N TYR A 350 -20.50 -15.14 -47.74
CA TYR A 350 -19.49 -14.25 -48.33
C TYR A 350 -19.70 -12.77 -47.95
N ALA A 351 -20.62 -12.42 -47.05
CA ALA A 351 -20.93 -11.03 -46.68
C ALA A 351 -19.77 -10.29 -45.98
N SER A 352 -18.70 -10.95 -45.55
CA SER A 352 -17.65 -10.29 -44.78
C SER A 352 -16.23 -10.79 -45.02
N ARG A 353 -15.37 -9.91 -45.55
CA ARG A 353 -13.91 -10.09 -45.54
C ARG A 353 -13.35 -9.92 -44.13
N ASN A 354 -13.64 -8.79 -43.48
CA ASN A 354 -13.04 -8.45 -42.20
C ASN A 354 -13.93 -8.79 -40.99
N LEU A 355 -15.25 -8.59 -41.07
CA LEU A 355 -16.19 -9.04 -40.04
C LEU A 355 -17.66 -9.10 -40.52
N TYR A 356 -18.41 -10.10 -40.06
CA TYR A 356 -19.86 -10.20 -40.28
C TYR A 356 -20.61 -9.36 -39.25
N ASN A 357 -21.18 -8.22 -39.65
CA ASN A 357 -21.86 -7.33 -38.72
C ASN A 357 -23.37 -7.64 -38.65
N SER A 358 -23.81 -8.25 -37.54
CA SER A 358 -25.18 -8.69 -37.30
C SER A 358 -25.89 -7.75 -36.33
N GLY A 359 -25.87 -6.44 -36.62
CA GLY A 359 -26.54 -5.42 -35.80
C GLY A 359 -25.66 -4.74 -34.73
N GLY A 360 -24.35 -5.00 -34.73
CA GLY A 360 -23.39 -4.26 -33.92
C GLY A 360 -22.96 -2.91 -34.53
N THR A 361 -22.16 -2.16 -33.77
CA THR A 361 -21.58 -0.87 -34.20
C THR A 361 -20.12 -1.05 -34.62
N VAL A 362 -19.74 -0.39 -35.71
CA VAL A 362 -18.38 -0.47 -36.28
C VAL A 362 -17.93 0.94 -36.64
N THR A 363 -16.81 1.41 -36.08
CA THR A 363 -16.30 2.78 -36.30
C THR A 363 -14.79 2.79 -36.34
N GLY A 364 -14.20 3.53 -37.29
CA GLY A 364 -12.74 3.62 -37.42
C GLY A 364 -12.07 2.26 -37.69
N VAL A 365 -12.77 1.30 -38.28
CA VAL A 365 -12.19 -0.01 -38.64
C VAL A 365 -11.62 0.05 -40.05
N HIS A 366 -10.42 -0.47 -40.26
CA HIS A 366 -9.73 -0.48 -41.56
C HIS A 366 -9.34 -1.90 -41.97
N TYR A 367 -9.41 -2.25 -43.25
CA TYR A 367 -8.99 -3.59 -43.69
C TYR A 367 -8.43 -3.63 -45.10
N TYR A 368 -7.46 -4.52 -45.30
CA TYR A 368 -6.85 -4.81 -46.59
C TYR A 368 -7.73 -5.75 -47.43
N ALA A 369 -7.82 -5.48 -48.74
CA ALA A 369 -8.65 -6.21 -49.70
C ALA A 369 -7.94 -6.31 -51.05
N SER A 370 -7.46 -7.48 -51.46
CA SER A 370 -6.62 -7.65 -52.65
C SER A 370 -7.38 -8.08 -53.92
N SER A 371 -8.67 -8.41 -53.83
CA SER A 371 -9.46 -8.99 -54.93
C SER A 371 -10.92 -8.48 -54.98
N SER A 372 -11.61 -8.74 -56.10
CA SER A 372 -13.02 -8.40 -56.29
C SER A 372 -14.00 -9.22 -55.43
N LEU A 373 -13.55 -10.29 -54.79
CA LEU A 373 -14.33 -11.02 -53.78
C LEU A 373 -14.36 -10.28 -52.44
N ASP A 374 -13.44 -9.33 -52.24
CA ASP A 374 -13.28 -8.55 -51.00
C ASP A 374 -14.15 -7.28 -50.96
N LEU A 375 -15.21 -7.23 -51.79
CA LEU A 375 -16.13 -6.08 -51.84
C LEU A 375 -17.02 -5.94 -50.58
N ARG A 376 -17.01 -6.94 -49.68
CA ARG A 376 -17.99 -7.09 -48.60
C ARG A 376 -17.26 -7.10 -47.25
N GLY A 377 -17.72 -6.30 -46.28
CA GLY A 377 -17.05 -6.06 -44.99
C GLY A 377 -17.58 -4.80 -44.32
N ALA A 378 -17.19 -4.56 -43.06
CA ALA A 378 -17.62 -3.40 -42.28
C ALA A 378 -16.43 -2.50 -41.92
N GLY A 379 -16.53 -1.21 -42.22
CA GLY A 379 -15.44 -0.23 -42.04
C GLY A 379 -14.86 0.24 -43.37
N THR A 380 -13.68 0.87 -43.29
CA THR A 380 -12.97 1.46 -44.41
C THR A 380 -12.08 0.42 -45.09
N LYS A 381 -12.33 0.20 -46.37
CA LYS A 381 -11.61 -0.78 -47.21
C LYS A 381 -10.41 -0.15 -47.92
N HIS A 382 -9.31 -0.90 -48.03
CA HIS A 382 -8.09 -0.49 -48.73
C HIS A 382 -7.62 -1.55 -49.73
N TYR A 383 -7.49 -1.16 -51.01
CA TYR A 383 -7.12 -2.07 -52.11
C TYR A 383 -5.62 -2.29 -52.27
N SER A 384 -4.80 -1.49 -51.60
CA SER A 384 -3.36 -1.66 -51.54
C SER A 384 -2.93 -1.55 -50.09
N GLY A 385 -2.08 -2.47 -49.63
CA GLY A 385 -1.54 -2.43 -48.28
C GLY A 385 -0.77 -1.15 -47.98
N ALA A 386 -0.25 -0.48 -49.02
CA ALA A 386 0.52 0.75 -48.92
C ALA A 386 -0.23 1.90 -48.22
N GLY A 387 -1.49 2.16 -48.56
CA GLY A 387 -2.26 3.25 -47.94
C GLY A 387 -2.49 3.03 -46.45
N MET A 388 -2.60 1.78 -46.01
CA MET A 388 -2.71 1.42 -44.59
C MET A 388 -1.38 1.55 -43.82
N LYS A 389 -0.29 1.96 -44.45
CA LYS A 389 0.99 2.28 -43.78
C LYS A 389 1.16 3.77 -43.51
N GLU A 390 0.16 4.57 -43.87
CA GLU A 390 0.15 6.02 -43.71
C GLU A 390 -0.71 6.42 -42.51
N GLN A 391 -0.19 7.25 -41.62
CA GLN A 391 -0.93 7.73 -40.44
C GLN A 391 -2.24 8.42 -40.81
N ALA A 392 -2.26 9.14 -41.94
CA ALA A 392 -3.43 9.86 -42.45
C ALA A 392 -4.64 8.94 -42.73
N THR A 393 -4.41 7.65 -42.96
CA THR A 393 -5.48 6.65 -43.13
C THR A 393 -6.32 6.49 -41.88
N TYR A 394 -5.74 6.69 -40.70
CA TYR A 394 -6.32 6.38 -39.40
C TYR A 394 -6.83 7.66 -38.72
N ALA A 395 -7.62 8.45 -39.46
CA ALA A 395 -8.15 9.71 -38.95
C ALA A 395 -8.93 9.51 -37.64
N GLY A 396 -8.55 10.27 -36.60
CA GLY A 396 -9.16 10.18 -35.26
C GLY A 396 -8.56 9.10 -34.35
N TRP A 397 -7.56 8.35 -34.80
CA TRP A 397 -6.78 7.47 -33.92
C TRP A 397 -5.71 8.26 -33.15
N ASP A 398 -5.41 7.78 -31.95
CA ASP A 398 -4.40 8.37 -31.07
C ASP A 398 -3.01 7.82 -31.38
N PHE A 399 -2.21 8.60 -32.12
CA PHE A 399 -0.79 8.33 -32.39
C PHE A 399 0.16 9.02 -31.40
N THR A 400 -0.37 9.57 -30.31
CA THR A 400 0.40 10.21 -29.25
C THR A 400 0.56 9.29 -28.03
N GLY A 401 -0.42 8.41 -27.78
CA GLY A 401 -0.39 7.48 -26.64
C GLY A 401 -0.69 6.01 -26.96
N ILE A 402 -1.31 5.68 -28.09
CA ILE A 402 -1.76 4.30 -28.38
C ILE A 402 -1.03 3.68 -29.56
N TRP A 403 -1.00 4.36 -30.69
CA TRP A 403 -0.47 3.83 -31.95
C TRP A 403 0.84 4.50 -32.33
N THR A 404 1.72 3.78 -33.01
CA THR A 404 2.92 4.33 -33.64
C THR A 404 3.11 3.76 -35.06
N LEU A 405 3.87 4.49 -35.87
CA LEU A 405 4.21 4.18 -37.27
C LEU A 405 5.67 4.58 -37.52
N GLY A 406 6.22 4.17 -38.66
CA GLY A 406 7.61 4.45 -39.03
C GLY A 406 8.52 3.24 -38.84
N SER A 407 9.69 3.44 -38.24
CA SER A 407 10.68 2.37 -38.00
C SER A 407 10.14 1.26 -37.09
N GLU A 408 9.35 1.64 -36.09
CA GLU A 408 8.76 0.79 -35.06
C GLU A 408 7.75 -0.18 -35.67
N ALA A 409 7.04 0.27 -36.70
CA ALA A 409 6.07 -0.54 -37.44
C ALA A 409 6.72 -1.61 -38.33
N ALA A 410 8.06 -1.63 -38.48
CA ALA A 410 8.75 -2.63 -39.30
C ALA A 410 8.49 -4.07 -38.84
N ILE A 411 8.35 -4.29 -37.52
CA ILE A 411 7.99 -5.61 -36.95
C ILE A 411 6.61 -6.10 -37.43
N ASN A 412 5.77 -5.17 -37.89
CA ASN A 412 4.43 -5.43 -38.34
C ASN A 412 4.26 -4.97 -39.79
N TYR A 413 5.27 -5.23 -40.63
CA TYR A 413 5.23 -5.00 -42.08
C TYR A 413 4.95 -3.55 -42.49
N GLY A 414 5.22 -2.58 -41.60
CA GLY A 414 4.96 -1.16 -41.78
C GLY A 414 3.52 -0.72 -41.46
N TYR A 415 2.67 -1.61 -40.94
CA TYR A 415 1.34 -1.26 -40.44
C TYR A 415 1.41 -0.75 -38.98
N PRO A 416 0.47 0.10 -38.54
CA PRO A 416 0.51 0.67 -37.19
C PRO A 416 0.64 -0.39 -36.10
N VAL A 417 1.58 -0.19 -35.19
CA VAL A 417 1.72 -1.03 -33.99
C VAL A 417 1.32 -0.20 -32.78
N PHE A 418 1.10 -0.86 -31.64
CA PHE A 418 0.98 -0.10 -30.41
C PHE A 418 2.30 0.62 -30.15
N GLY A 419 2.20 1.89 -29.74
CA GLY A 419 3.35 2.62 -29.24
C GLY A 419 4.05 1.76 -28.19
N VAL A 420 5.38 1.72 -28.23
CA VAL A 420 6.13 1.26 -27.06
C VAL A 420 5.76 2.27 -25.98
N THR A 421 4.90 1.91 -25.04
CA THR A 421 5.01 2.50 -23.71
C THR A 421 6.45 2.25 -23.36
N GLU A 422 7.30 3.28 -23.34
CA GLU A 422 8.67 3.13 -22.86
C GLU A 422 8.58 2.28 -21.59
N ALA A 423 9.39 1.23 -21.53
CA ALA A 423 9.48 0.44 -20.32
C ALA A 423 9.62 1.46 -19.18
N GLY A 424 8.75 1.36 -18.17
CA GLY A 424 8.85 2.23 -17.03
C GLY A 424 10.29 2.20 -16.49
N PRO A 425 10.72 3.25 -15.78
CA PRO A 425 12.04 3.25 -15.18
C PRO A 425 12.28 1.96 -14.41
N GLU A 426 13.50 1.44 -14.46
CA GLU A 426 13.89 0.38 -13.56
C GLU A 426 13.75 0.89 -12.11
N ALA A 427 13.43 -0.03 -11.19
CA ALA A 427 13.45 0.31 -9.77
C ALA A 427 14.83 0.87 -9.39
N PRO A 428 14.91 1.89 -8.52
CA PRO A 428 16.18 2.46 -8.12
C PRO A 428 17.05 1.37 -7.52
N ALA A 429 18.30 1.30 -7.96
CA ALA A 429 19.27 0.33 -7.44
C ALA A 429 19.56 0.61 -5.96
N GLU A 430 20.08 -0.39 -5.24
CA GLU A 430 20.40 -0.24 -3.81
C GLU A 430 21.38 0.93 -3.56
N GLU A 431 22.35 1.13 -4.45
CA GLU A 431 23.28 2.26 -4.38
C GLU A 431 22.57 3.61 -4.57
N GLU A 432 21.63 3.69 -5.51
CA GLU A 432 20.84 4.91 -5.76
C GLU A 432 19.90 5.23 -4.58
N LEU A 433 19.30 4.21 -3.96
CA LEU A 433 18.50 4.36 -2.74
C LEU A 433 19.34 4.91 -1.58
N ALA A 434 20.57 4.40 -1.42
CA ALA A 434 21.48 4.85 -0.37
C ALA A 434 21.87 6.33 -0.56
N GLU A 435 22.05 6.78 -1.80
CA GLU A 435 22.32 8.19 -2.12
C GLU A 435 21.08 9.08 -1.91
N LEU A 436 19.91 8.67 -2.40
CA LEU A 436 18.67 9.45 -2.30
C LEU A 436 18.21 9.69 -0.86
N LEU A 437 18.48 8.74 0.03
CA LEU A 437 18.04 8.77 1.43
C LEU A 437 19.20 8.90 2.41
N GLU A 438 20.38 9.33 1.95
CA GLU A 438 21.56 9.50 2.79
C GLU A 438 21.26 10.44 3.97
N GLY A 439 21.34 9.93 5.20
CA GLY A 439 21.09 10.69 6.42
C GLY A 439 19.67 11.21 6.60
N ASN A 440 18.70 10.81 5.77
CA ASN A 440 17.33 11.35 5.76
C ASN A 440 16.24 10.28 5.58
N ALA A 441 16.56 8.99 5.75
CA ALA A 441 15.58 7.91 5.65
C ALA A 441 14.66 7.85 6.88
N VAL A 442 15.25 7.78 8.07
CA VAL A 442 14.52 7.52 9.32
C VAL A 442 14.99 8.47 10.42
N LYS A 443 14.05 9.16 11.06
CA LYS A 443 14.29 9.96 12.27
C LYS A 443 13.84 9.18 13.50
N ILE A 444 14.72 9.01 14.49
CA ILE A 444 14.36 8.53 15.82
C ILE A 444 14.17 9.75 16.72
N ASP A 445 12.94 9.96 17.16
CA ASP A 445 12.49 11.04 18.03
C ASP A 445 12.33 10.49 19.46
N CYS A 446 13.19 10.93 20.37
CA CYS A 446 13.14 10.44 21.75
C CYS A 446 12.39 11.44 22.64
N THR A 447 11.18 11.07 23.07
CA THR A 447 10.29 11.98 23.80
C THR A 447 10.54 12.03 25.31
N ASN A 448 11.58 11.37 25.82
CA ASN A 448 11.88 11.38 27.25
C ASN A 448 12.67 12.64 27.63
N GLU A 449 12.04 13.58 28.33
CA GLU A 449 12.65 14.84 28.78
C GLU A 449 13.61 14.67 29.98
N ALA A 450 13.55 13.52 30.69
CA ALA A 450 14.30 13.30 31.93
C ALA A 450 15.79 12.89 31.71
N VAL A 451 16.17 12.52 30.49
CA VAL A 451 17.55 12.17 30.10
C VAL A 451 17.80 12.67 28.66
N SER A 452 18.31 13.89 28.52
CA SER A 452 18.47 14.53 27.21
C SER A 452 19.68 13.97 26.43
N HIS A 453 19.43 13.14 25.43
CA HIS A 453 20.29 12.97 24.26
C HIS A 453 19.51 13.38 22.99
N ALA A 454 20.19 14.01 22.03
CA ALA A 454 19.54 14.55 20.84
C ALA A 454 18.98 13.46 19.92
N ASP A 455 17.83 13.76 19.30
CA ASP A 455 17.27 13.01 18.18
C ASP A 455 18.33 12.72 17.12
N ARG A 456 18.17 11.60 16.41
CA ARG A 456 19.05 11.25 15.28
C ARG A 456 18.26 10.89 14.05
N THR A 457 18.83 11.26 12.90
CA THR A 457 18.33 10.86 11.58
C THR A 457 19.37 9.98 10.92
N TYR A 458 18.90 8.90 10.29
CA TYR A 458 19.70 7.85 9.69
C TYR A 458 19.37 7.74 8.20
N GLY A 459 20.36 7.34 7.40
CA GLY A 459 20.10 6.77 6.08
C GLY A 459 19.55 5.35 6.19
N LEU A 460 19.40 4.65 5.07
CA LEU A 460 18.93 3.28 5.07
C LEU A 460 19.92 2.35 5.80
N LEU A 461 19.43 1.58 6.78
CA LEU A 461 20.23 0.57 7.48
C LEU A 461 19.94 -0.82 6.90
N ALA A 462 20.99 -1.62 6.69
CA ALA A 462 20.87 -2.98 6.17
C ALA A 462 19.91 -3.84 7.02
N GLY A 463 18.94 -4.48 6.35
CA GLY A 463 17.87 -5.26 7.00
C GLY A 463 16.83 -4.44 7.74
N GLY A 464 16.86 -3.10 7.62
CA GLY A 464 15.89 -2.17 8.19
C GLY A 464 14.87 -1.63 7.18
N TYR A 465 14.98 -1.98 5.90
CA TYR A 465 14.10 -1.47 4.84
C TYR A 465 13.84 -2.52 3.75
N THR A 466 12.81 -2.29 2.94
CA THR A 466 12.49 -3.02 1.71
C THR A 466 12.05 -2.06 0.62
N ALA A 467 12.56 -2.21 -0.60
CA ALA A 467 12.11 -1.43 -1.76
C ALA A 467 11.03 -2.22 -2.54
N GLY A 468 9.93 -1.56 -2.86
CA GLY A 468 8.82 -2.10 -3.65
C GLY A 468 9.05 -1.98 -5.16
N ALA A 469 8.25 -2.71 -5.93
CA ALA A 469 8.27 -2.60 -7.39
C ALA A 469 7.84 -1.20 -7.86
N VAL A 470 8.28 -0.81 -9.06
CA VAL A 470 7.82 0.40 -9.73
C VAL A 470 6.34 0.28 -10.04
N GLN A 471 5.57 1.27 -9.62
CA GLN A 471 4.14 1.41 -9.88
C GLN A 471 3.88 2.63 -10.75
N GLY A 472 2.68 2.70 -11.32
CA GLY A 472 2.26 3.80 -12.18
C GLY A 472 2.63 3.60 -13.65
N ASP A 473 2.42 4.65 -14.44
CA ASP A 473 2.64 4.66 -15.88
C ASP A 473 3.09 6.04 -16.36
N ALA A 474 3.41 6.17 -17.65
CA ALA A 474 3.90 7.41 -18.23
C ALA A 474 2.92 8.59 -18.08
N GLN A 475 1.61 8.35 -17.93
CA GLN A 475 0.60 9.40 -17.77
C GLN A 475 0.40 9.83 -16.32
N SER A 476 0.41 8.88 -15.39
CA SER A 476 0.19 9.10 -13.96
C SER A 476 1.47 9.38 -13.18
N GLY A 477 2.63 9.14 -13.80
CA GLY A 477 3.94 9.17 -13.14
C GLY A 477 4.30 7.80 -12.58
N TYR A 478 5.60 7.53 -12.46
CA TYR A 478 6.09 6.30 -11.85
C TYR A 478 6.49 6.56 -10.40
N THR A 479 6.18 5.61 -9.52
CA THR A 479 6.52 5.66 -8.09
C THR A 479 7.17 4.37 -7.62
N CYS A 480 8.06 4.45 -6.64
CA CYS A 480 8.65 3.30 -5.96
C CYS A 480 8.53 3.55 -4.44
N THR A 481 7.96 2.60 -3.70
CA THR A 481 7.79 2.73 -2.25
C THR A 481 8.93 2.03 -1.52
N VAL A 482 9.62 2.72 -0.63
CA VAL A 482 10.62 2.18 0.29
C VAL A 482 10.00 2.09 1.69
N THR A 483 9.75 0.88 2.15
CA THR A 483 9.16 0.63 3.47
C THR A 483 10.25 0.40 4.49
N VAL A 484 10.30 1.24 5.53
CA VAL A 484 11.31 1.18 6.61
C VAL A 484 10.67 0.63 7.88
N SER A 485 11.37 -0.26 8.58
CA SER A 485 10.89 -0.90 9.83
C SER A 485 11.72 -0.43 11.03
N PRO A 486 11.11 -0.13 12.19
CA PRO A 486 11.78 0.59 13.27
C PRO A 486 12.90 -0.19 13.97
N ALA A 487 12.83 -1.53 14.02
CA ALA A 487 13.68 -2.36 14.90
C ALA A 487 15.18 -2.10 14.74
N LYS A 488 15.69 -2.03 13.50
CA LYS A 488 17.11 -1.77 13.22
C LYS A 488 17.56 -0.36 13.58
N TYR A 489 16.68 0.61 13.43
CA TYR A 489 16.97 2.01 13.75
C TYR A 489 16.95 2.26 15.25
N VAL A 490 16.01 1.66 15.99
CA VAL A 490 15.99 1.73 17.46
C VAL A 490 17.22 1.03 18.06
N GLU A 491 17.60 -0.14 17.52
CA GLU A 491 18.82 -0.85 17.93
C GLU A 491 20.08 0.02 17.72
N GLN A 492 20.18 0.67 16.57
CA GLN A 492 21.31 1.56 16.28
C GLN A 492 21.29 2.81 17.17
N TYR A 493 20.13 3.40 17.40
CA TYR A 493 19.98 4.56 18.28
C TYR A 493 20.38 4.26 19.73
N GLY A 494 20.02 3.09 20.24
CA GLY A 494 20.45 2.66 21.57
C GLY A 494 21.97 2.51 21.70
N LYS A 495 22.65 1.99 20.66
CA LYS A 495 24.12 1.92 20.61
C LYS A 495 24.76 3.32 20.59
N ASP A 496 24.18 4.21 19.81
CA ASP A 496 24.64 5.57 19.60
C ASP A 496 24.53 6.46 20.85
N THR A 497 23.51 6.20 21.68
CA THR A 497 23.20 6.93 22.91
C THR A 497 23.73 6.25 24.17
N GLY A 498 24.04 4.95 24.10
CA GLY A 498 24.45 4.15 25.25
C GLY A 498 23.30 3.81 26.21
N ALA A 499 22.05 4.01 25.80
CA ALA A 499 20.85 3.74 26.59
C ALA A 499 19.89 2.82 25.83
N ALA A 500 19.04 2.11 26.57
CA ALA A 500 17.98 1.31 25.96
C ALA A 500 16.76 2.18 25.63
N HIS A 501 16.12 1.89 24.50
CA HIS A 501 14.93 2.59 24.02
C HIS A 501 13.86 1.60 23.61
N VAL A 502 12.61 1.95 23.90
CA VAL A 502 11.43 1.22 23.43
C VAL A 502 10.53 2.15 22.64
N LEU A 503 9.82 1.59 21.66
CA LEU A 503 8.87 2.35 20.84
C LEU A 503 7.73 2.89 21.70
N ALA A 504 7.36 4.15 21.47
CA ALA A 504 6.26 4.81 22.14
C ALA A 504 5.39 5.55 21.09
N PRO A 505 4.19 5.04 20.74
CA PRO A 505 3.58 3.80 21.22
C PRO A 505 4.29 2.53 20.71
N GLU A 506 4.15 1.43 21.45
CA GLU A 506 4.77 0.13 21.12
C GLU A 506 4.31 -0.44 19.77
N SER A 507 3.12 -0.02 19.29
CA SER A 507 2.51 -0.50 18.06
C SER A 507 2.92 0.27 16.80
N GLN A 508 4.01 1.03 16.84
CA GLN A 508 4.52 1.68 15.63
C GLN A 508 5.00 0.62 14.64
N GLY A 509 4.16 0.35 13.63
CA GLY A 509 4.50 -0.51 12.50
C GLY A 509 5.42 0.19 11.51
N SER A 510 5.72 -0.48 10.40
CA SER A 510 6.55 0.06 9.32
C SER A 510 5.94 1.32 8.69
N ARG A 511 6.79 2.14 8.08
CA ARG A 511 6.41 3.40 7.43
C ARG A 511 6.98 3.44 6.02
N ASP A 512 6.26 4.13 5.14
CA ASP A 512 6.60 4.22 3.73
C ASP A 512 7.24 5.57 3.40
N ILE A 513 8.32 5.51 2.65
CA ILE A 513 8.94 6.63 1.94
C ILE A 513 8.62 6.42 0.46
N VAL A 514 8.06 7.40 -0.22
CA VAL A 514 7.70 7.26 -1.63
C VAL A 514 8.72 7.99 -2.48
N LEU A 515 9.23 7.32 -3.51
CA LEU A 515 10.05 7.90 -4.55
C LEU A 515 9.18 8.12 -5.78
N GLU A 516 9.36 9.24 -6.44
CA GLU A 516 8.71 9.57 -7.71
C GLU A 516 9.77 9.69 -8.80
N TYR A 517 9.46 9.21 -10.00
CA TYR A 517 10.38 9.27 -11.13
C TYR A 517 10.19 10.56 -11.91
N ASP A 518 11.28 11.30 -12.09
CA ASP A 518 11.34 12.44 -12.99
C ASP A 518 11.59 11.95 -14.42
N GLN A 519 10.55 12.00 -15.27
CA GLN A 519 10.67 11.54 -16.66
C GLN A 519 11.60 12.42 -17.51
N ASP A 520 11.70 13.72 -17.21
CA ASP A 520 12.55 14.65 -17.96
C ASP A 520 14.03 14.51 -17.56
N ALA A 521 14.29 14.39 -16.25
CA ALA A 521 15.63 14.20 -15.71
C ALA A 521 16.12 12.73 -15.78
N LYS A 522 15.20 11.79 -16.02
CA LYS A 522 15.43 10.35 -16.00
C LYS A 522 16.03 9.83 -14.69
N ALA A 523 15.56 10.36 -13.57
CA ALA A 523 16.09 10.06 -12.24
C ALA A 523 14.98 9.94 -11.19
N TRP A 524 15.21 9.11 -10.17
CA TRP A 524 14.33 9.03 -9.01
C TRP A 524 14.56 10.22 -8.07
N ARG A 525 13.49 10.68 -7.40
CA ARG A 525 13.56 11.67 -6.33
C ARG A 525 12.63 11.29 -5.19
N VAL A 526 12.96 11.71 -3.97
CA VAL A 526 12.10 11.49 -2.80
C VAL A 526 10.87 12.38 -2.90
N GLN A 527 9.68 11.79 -2.81
CA GLN A 527 8.43 12.55 -2.77
C GLN A 527 8.39 13.37 -1.48
N ALA A 528 8.02 14.65 -1.62
CA ALA A 528 7.90 15.56 -0.49
C ALA A 528 7.03 14.98 0.63
N ASP A 529 7.41 15.28 1.88
CA ASP A 529 6.71 14.87 3.11
C ASP A 529 6.66 13.36 3.41
N THR A 530 7.33 12.52 2.61
CA THR A 530 7.43 11.07 2.88
C THR A 530 8.70 10.66 3.63
N ALA A 531 9.74 11.52 3.65
CA ALA A 531 10.99 11.31 4.39
C ALA A 531 11.40 12.57 5.19
N PRO A 532 12.04 12.42 6.37
CA PRO A 532 12.35 11.15 7.01
C PRO A 532 11.12 10.50 7.67
N ALA A 533 11.05 9.18 7.64
CA ALA A 533 10.06 8.44 8.43
C ALA A 533 10.39 8.57 9.92
N VAL A 534 9.48 9.14 10.71
CA VAL A 534 9.74 9.43 12.13
C VAL A 534 9.28 8.28 13.02
N TYR A 535 10.12 7.71 13.88
CA TYR A 535 9.70 6.80 14.94
C TYR A 535 9.94 7.42 16.31
N THR A 536 8.92 7.37 17.16
CA THR A 536 8.99 7.90 18.51
C THR A 536 9.41 6.82 19.50
N VAL A 537 10.38 7.10 20.36
CA VAL A 537 10.88 6.19 21.39
C VAL A 537 10.93 6.85 22.76
N VAL A 538 10.91 6.05 23.81
CA VAL A 538 11.22 6.47 25.18
C VAL A 538 12.49 5.78 25.66
N CYS A 539 13.35 6.55 26.32
CA CYS A 539 14.55 6.04 26.97
C CYS A 539 14.17 5.30 28.26
N GLU A 540 14.67 4.07 28.46
CA GLU A 540 14.39 3.24 29.64
C GLU A 540 15.35 3.49 30.81
N THR A 541 16.26 4.47 30.70
CA THR A 541 17.22 4.77 31.77
C THR A 541 16.50 5.41 32.96
N PRO A 542 16.62 4.86 34.19
CA PRO A 542 15.97 5.41 35.38
C PRO A 542 16.49 6.82 35.70
N ALA A 543 15.58 7.73 36.10
CA ALA A 543 15.95 9.04 36.62
C ALA A 543 16.77 8.88 37.93
N VAL A 544 17.86 9.64 38.06
CA VAL A 544 18.70 9.64 39.28
C VAL A 544 18.12 10.65 40.27
N THR A 545 17.53 10.16 41.37
CA THR A 545 17.10 11.02 42.48
C THR A 545 18.33 11.54 43.25
N PRO A 546 18.47 12.86 43.50
CA PRO A 546 19.58 13.38 44.29
C PRO A 546 19.51 12.88 45.74
N GLU A 547 20.67 12.67 46.35
CA GLU A 547 20.75 12.40 47.78
C GLU A 547 20.33 13.65 48.57
N GLY A 548 19.66 13.45 49.71
CA GLY A 548 19.27 14.57 50.57
C GLY A 548 20.48 15.33 51.10
N PRO A 549 20.32 16.61 51.49
CA PRO A 549 21.44 17.42 51.97
C PRO A 549 22.03 16.78 53.23
N ALA A 550 23.35 16.65 53.27
CA ALA A 550 24.05 16.15 54.44
C ALA A 550 23.90 17.12 55.63
N GLU A 551 24.05 16.64 56.86
CA GLU A 551 23.93 17.50 58.06
C GLU A 551 24.91 18.69 58.05
N GLU A 552 26.11 18.49 57.48
CA GLU A 552 27.13 19.53 57.30
C GLU A 552 26.68 20.59 56.28
N GLU A 553 26.08 20.17 55.15
CA GLU A 553 25.54 21.06 54.12
C GLU A 553 24.34 21.87 54.64
N LEU A 554 23.48 21.25 55.47
CA LEU A 554 22.39 21.95 56.14
C LEU A 554 22.88 23.04 57.09
N ALA A 555 23.98 22.79 57.81
CA ALA A 555 24.57 23.76 58.71
C ALA A 555 25.13 24.97 57.97
N GLU A 556 25.75 24.76 56.79
CA GLU A 556 26.26 25.83 55.94
C GLU A 556 25.12 26.64 55.29
N LEU A 557 24.12 25.97 54.71
CA LEU A 557 23.01 26.63 54.02
C LEU A 557 22.16 27.53 54.92
N LEU A 558 22.05 27.17 56.20
CA LEU A 558 21.22 27.86 57.19
C LEU A 558 22.03 28.53 58.29
N GLU A 559 23.32 28.74 58.08
CA GLU A 559 24.21 29.38 59.05
C GLU A 559 23.68 30.78 59.42
N GLY A 560 23.36 30.97 60.71
CA GLY A 560 22.86 32.25 61.23
C GLY A 560 21.51 32.73 60.67
N ASN A 561 20.79 31.90 59.90
CA ASN A 561 19.57 32.30 59.19
C ASN A 561 18.43 31.26 59.23
N ALA A 562 18.51 30.24 60.11
CA ALA A 562 17.45 29.24 60.22
C ALA A 562 16.21 29.77 60.96
N VAL A 563 16.40 30.38 62.13
CA VAL A 563 15.32 30.78 63.02
C VAL A 563 15.59 32.17 63.61
N LYS A 564 14.63 33.08 63.48
CA LYS A 564 14.63 34.39 64.15
C LYS A 564 13.69 34.33 65.36
N ILE A 565 14.19 34.71 66.54
CA ILE A 565 13.35 34.96 67.71
C ILE A 565 13.07 36.47 67.79
N ASP A 566 11.80 36.82 67.67
CA ASP A 566 11.27 38.19 67.68
C ASP A 566 10.60 38.46 69.03
N CYS A 567 11.15 39.37 69.83
CA CYS A 567 10.62 39.68 71.17
C CYS A 567 9.77 40.95 71.13
N THR A 568 8.45 40.82 71.27
CA THR A 568 7.49 41.92 71.03
C THR A 568 7.15 42.77 72.26
N ASN A 569 7.93 42.66 73.34
CA ASN A 569 7.63 43.39 74.58
C ASN A 569 8.02 44.89 74.47
N GLU A 570 7.09 45.81 74.75
CA GLU A 570 7.35 47.25 74.77
C GLU A 570 8.07 47.73 76.05
N ALA A 571 8.02 46.94 77.13
CA ALA A 571 8.46 47.36 78.47
C ALA A 571 9.96 47.12 78.76
N VAL A 572 10.61 46.21 78.03
CA VAL A 572 12.04 45.88 78.15
C VAL A 572 12.55 45.51 76.75
N SER A 573 13.47 46.30 76.20
CA SER A 573 14.02 46.07 74.85
C SER A 573 15.41 45.43 74.94
N HIS A 574 15.50 44.19 74.46
CA HIS A 574 16.76 43.58 73.99
C HIS A 574 16.58 43.16 72.53
N ALA A 575 17.67 43.16 71.76
CA ALA A 575 17.60 42.90 70.32
C ALA A 575 17.09 41.47 70.02
N ASP A 576 16.30 41.35 68.94
CA ASP A 576 16.01 40.07 68.30
C ASP A 576 17.31 39.33 67.94
N ARG A 577 17.25 38.01 67.88
CA ARG A 577 18.39 37.20 67.43
C ARG A 577 17.96 36.19 66.38
N THR A 578 18.86 35.96 65.44
CA THR A 578 18.73 34.90 64.43
C THR A 578 19.78 33.84 64.70
N TYR A 579 19.37 32.58 64.58
CA TYR A 579 20.15 31.40 64.87
C TYR A 579 20.25 30.53 63.61
N GLY A 580 21.38 29.84 63.45
CA GLY A 580 21.44 28.66 62.57
C GLY A 580 20.73 27.46 63.19
N LEU A 581 20.82 26.29 62.58
CA LEU A 581 20.20 25.08 63.12
C LEU A 581 20.80 24.69 64.49
N LEU A 582 19.95 24.55 65.51
CA LEU A 582 20.37 24.11 66.85
C LEU A 582 20.14 22.59 67.02
N ALA A 583 21.12 21.90 67.63
CA ALA A 583 21.02 20.47 67.90
C ALA A 583 19.74 20.12 68.70
N GLY A 584 18.97 19.15 68.19
CA GLY A 584 17.67 18.76 68.77
C GLY A 584 16.54 19.76 68.56
N GLY A 585 16.77 20.84 67.80
CA GLY A 585 15.78 21.86 67.45
C GLY A 585 15.19 21.71 66.04
N TYR A 586 15.64 20.73 65.26
CA TYR A 586 15.19 20.53 63.88
C TYR A 586 15.14 19.04 63.48
N THR A 587 14.41 18.74 62.41
CA THR A 587 14.39 17.44 61.72
C THR A 587 14.39 17.66 60.21
N ALA A 588 15.29 17.01 59.47
CA ALA A 588 15.28 17.00 58.01
C ALA A 588 14.36 15.88 57.48
N GLY A 589 13.50 16.22 56.52
CA GLY A 589 12.60 15.31 55.82
C GLY A 589 13.29 14.54 54.69
N ALA A 590 12.56 13.60 54.09
CA ALA A 590 13.01 12.94 52.86
C ALA A 590 12.94 13.89 51.67
N VAL A 591 13.78 13.64 50.65
CA VAL A 591 13.69 14.32 49.35
C VAL A 591 12.34 14.02 48.70
N GLN A 592 11.66 15.07 48.24
CA GLN A 592 10.36 15.02 47.57
C GLN A 592 10.48 15.62 46.17
N GLY A 593 9.52 15.30 45.30
CA GLY A 593 9.50 15.78 43.91
C GLY A 593 10.18 14.84 42.92
N ASP A 594 10.33 15.32 41.69
CA ASP A 594 10.90 14.59 40.56
C ASP A 594 11.73 15.52 39.67
N ALA A 595 12.37 14.95 38.64
CA ALA A 595 13.21 15.72 37.72
C ALA A 595 12.47 16.86 37.00
N GLN A 596 11.14 16.79 36.87
CA GLN A 596 10.32 17.75 36.13
C GLN A 596 9.82 18.91 37.03
N SER A 597 9.39 18.59 38.25
CA SER A 597 8.87 19.54 39.24
C SER A 597 9.96 20.13 40.14
N GLY A 598 11.17 19.58 40.07
CA GLY A 598 12.28 19.92 40.95
C GLY A 598 12.25 19.08 42.22
N TYR A 599 13.44 18.84 42.80
CA TYR A 599 13.56 18.14 44.07
C TYR A 599 13.54 19.15 45.22
N THR A 600 12.79 18.83 46.27
CA THR A 600 12.72 19.63 47.49
C THR A 600 13.03 18.80 48.73
N CYS A 601 13.53 19.43 49.77
CA CYS A 601 13.76 18.83 51.08
C CYS A 601 13.26 19.78 52.17
N THR A 602 12.43 19.29 53.09
CA THR A 602 11.86 20.10 54.16
C THR A 602 12.68 19.96 55.44
N VAL A 603 13.09 21.08 56.02
CA VAL A 603 13.73 21.14 57.35
C VAL A 603 12.72 21.72 58.33
N THR A 604 12.16 20.88 59.19
CA THR A 604 11.18 21.31 60.20
C THR A 604 11.91 21.76 61.46
N VAL A 605 11.74 23.02 61.85
CA VAL A 605 12.33 23.62 63.06
C VAL A 605 11.28 23.77 64.15
N SER A 606 11.62 23.41 65.39
CA SER A 606 10.74 23.47 66.56
C SER A 606 11.20 24.55 67.54
N PRO A 607 10.31 25.41 68.06
CA PRO A 607 10.71 26.63 68.77
C PRO A 607 11.41 26.40 70.11
N ALA A 608 11.14 25.29 70.81
CA ALA A 608 11.56 25.08 72.20
C ALA A 608 13.08 25.27 72.42
N LYS A 609 13.92 24.73 71.54
CA LYS A 609 15.39 24.85 71.66
C LYS A 609 15.90 26.26 71.36
N TYR A 610 15.23 26.98 70.46
CA TYR A 610 15.60 28.34 70.09
C TYR A 610 15.15 29.35 71.17
N VAL A 611 13.97 29.17 71.76
CA VAL A 611 13.52 29.99 72.90
C VAL A 611 14.39 29.74 74.14
N GLU A 612 14.75 28.48 74.41
CA GLU A 612 15.69 28.13 75.49
C GLU A 612 17.06 28.82 75.30
N GLN A 613 17.58 28.81 74.07
CA GLN A 613 18.85 29.47 73.75
C GLN A 613 18.73 30.99 73.84
N TYR A 614 17.64 31.58 73.34
CA TYR A 614 17.40 33.02 73.41
C TYR A 614 17.28 33.53 74.85
N GLY A 615 16.67 32.76 75.74
CA GLY A 615 16.62 33.10 77.17
C GLY A 615 18.00 33.10 77.84
N LYS A 616 18.88 32.15 77.49
CA LYS A 616 20.28 32.13 77.96
C LYS A 616 21.06 33.36 77.45
N ASP A 617 20.83 33.68 76.18
CA ASP A 617 21.50 34.74 75.44
C ASP A 617 21.14 36.16 75.92
N THR A 618 19.92 36.33 76.43
CA THR A 618 19.37 37.59 76.93
C THR A 618 19.38 37.70 78.46
N GLY A 619 19.56 36.57 79.15
CA GLY A 619 19.50 36.50 80.62
C GLY A 619 18.09 36.62 81.20
N ALA A 620 17.05 36.46 80.37
CA ALA A 620 15.64 36.60 80.74
C ALA A 620 14.82 35.37 80.30
N ALA A 621 13.71 35.11 80.98
CA ALA A 621 12.78 34.07 80.57
C ALA A 621 11.83 34.58 79.49
N HIS A 622 11.52 33.71 78.51
CA HIS A 622 10.65 34.01 77.38
C HIS A 622 9.65 32.89 77.19
N VAL A 623 8.41 33.26 76.89
CA VAL A 623 7.34 32.35 76.48
C VAL A 623 6.86 32.70 75.09
N LEU A 624 6.45 31.68 74.32
CA LEU A 624 5.91 31.87 72.99
C LEU A 624 4.61 32.69 73.04
N ALA A 625 4.50 33.66 72.14
CA ALA A 625 3.32 34.52 72.04
C ALA A 625 2.89 34.63 70.57
N PRO A 626 1.81 33.95 70.14
CA PRO A 626 0.95 33.07 70.94
C PRO A 626 1.63 31.74 71.31
N GLU A 627 1.15 31.10 72.39
CA GLU A 627 1.64 29.78 72.85
C GLU A 627 1.42 28.66 71.83
N SER A 628 0.52 28.86 70.88
CA SER A 628 0.17 27.90 69.81
C SER A 628 1.17 27.86 68.65
N GLN A 629 2.28 28.60 68.71
CA GLN A 629 3.35 28.52 67.71
C GLN A 629 4.01 27.14 67.75
N GLY A 630 3.53 26.24 66.90
CA GLY A 630 4.13 24.92 66.67
C GLY A 630 5.34 24.98 65.73
N SER A 631 5.88 23.80 65.40
CA SER A 631 6.97 23.65 64.44
C SER A 631 6.60 24.22 63.07
N ARG A 632 7.60 24.74 62.36
CA ARG A 632 7.47 25.33 61.01
C ARG A 632 8.59 24.83 60.12
N ASP A 633 8.35 24.93 58.81
CA ASP A 633 9.17 24.31 57.79
C ASP A 633 10.00 25.36 57.03
N ILE A 634 11.27 25.03 56.82
CA ILE A 634 12.15 25.66 55.84
C ILE A 634 12.21 24.70 54.65
N VAL A 635 12.06 25.20 53.42
CA VAL A 635 12.11 24.35 52.22
C VAL A 635 13.42 24.60 51.49
N LEU A 636 14.12 23.52 51.15
CA LEU A 636 15.29 23.54 50.29
C LEU A 636 14.88 23.06 48.90
N GLU A 637 15.42 23.68 47.87
CA GLU A 637 15.24 23.30 46.48
C GLU A 637 16.59 22.88 45.87
N TYR A 638 16.60 21.83 45.05
CA TYR A 638 17.81 21.32 44.42
C TYR A 638 18.07 22.01 43.08
N ASP A 639 19.26 22.58 42.93
CA ASP A 639 19.74 23.11 41.66
C ASP A 639 20.36 21.98 40.83
N GLN A 640 19.69 21.57 39.76
CA GLN A 640 20.16 20.47 38.91
C GLN A 640 21.43 20.83 38.13
N ASP A 641 21.62 22.11 37.77
CA ASP A 641 22.79 22.55 36.99
C ASP A 641 24.02 22.69 37.89
N ALA A 642 23.84 23.29 39.08
CA ALA A 642 24.91 23.44 40.07
C ALA A 642 25.16 22.18 40.91
N LYS A 643 24.24 21.20 40.86
CA LYS A 643 24.24 19.96 41.63
C LYS A 643 24.30 20.19 43.15
N ALA A 644 23.61 21.22 43.64
CA ALA A 644 23.67 21.64 45.05
C ALA A 644 22.28 22.03 45.58
N TRP A 645 22.07 21.88 46.89
CA TRP A 645 20.87 22.36 47.55
C TRP A 645 20.95 23.87 47.80
N ARG A 646 19.83 24.58 47.72
CA ARG A 646 19.71 25.98 48.12
C ARG A 646 18.43 26.22 48.92
N VAL A 647 18.44 27.24 49.77
CA VAL A 647 17.26 27.62 50.56
C VAL A 647 16.23 28.28 49.64
N GLN A 648 15.00 27.75 49.64
CA GLN A 648 13.91 28.37 48.90
C GLN A 648 13.60 29.75 49.51
N ALA A 649 13.49 30.76 48.65
CA ALA A 649 13.18 32.13 49.06
C ALA A 649 11.94 32.19 49.97
N ASP A 650 11.97 33.10 50.95
CA ASP A 650 10.89 33.36 51.91
C ASP A 650 10.53 32.21 52.88
N THR A 651 11.29 31.10 52.88
CA THR A 651 11.10 30.01 53.84
C THR A 651 12.02 30.08 55.07
N ALA A 652 13.09 30.87 55.01
CA ALA A 652 14.01 31.15 56.12
C ALA A 652 14.40 32.64 56.19
N PRO A 653 14.61 33.21 57.38
CA PRO A 653 14.51 32.57 58.68
C PRO A 653 13.05 32.37 59.12
N VAL A 654 12.77 31.26 59.80
CA VAL A 654 11.49 31.04 60.47
C VAL A 654 11.40 31.97 61.68
N VAL A 655 10.37 32.82 61.75
CA VAL A 655 10.19 33.78 62.85
C VAL A 655 9.29 33.20 63.95
N TYR A 656 9.81 33.07 65.17
CA TYR A 656 9.00 32.80 66.36
C TYR A 656 8.91 34.02 67.24
N THR A 657 7.69 34.41 67.59
CA THR A 657 7.44 35.56 68.46
C THR A 657 7.38 35.13 69.92
N VAL A 658 8.08 35.84 70.79
CA VAL A 658 8.11 35.60 72.23
C VAL A 658 7.81 36.86 73.03
N VAL A 659 7.35 36.69 74.27
CA VAL A 659 7.24 37.77 75.25
C VAL A 659 8.21 37.49 76.39
N CYS A 660 8.94 38.52 76.81
CA CYS A 660 9.83 38.47 77.96
C CYS A 660 9.02 38.53 79.26
N GLU A 661 9.26 37.60 80.19
CA GLU A 661 8.55 37.51 81.47
C GLU A 661 9.14 38.40 82.59
N THR A 662 10.15 39.23 82.28
CA THR A 662 10.86 40.04 83.29
C THR A 662 10.13 41.37 83.58
N PRO A 663 9.78 41.69 84.85
CA PRO A 663 9.09 42.95 85.18
C PRO A 663 9.97 44.20 85.02
N ALA A 664 9.38 45.30 84.53
CA ALA A 664 10.06 46.58 84.30
C ALA A 664 10.59 47.21 85.60
N VAL A 665 11.85 47.65 85.60
CA VAL A 665 12.47 48.38 86.72
C VAL A 665 12.25 49.88 86.52
N THR A 666 11.44 50.50 87.37
CA THR A 666 11.32 51.97 87.48
C THR A 666 12.56 52.56 88.17
N PRO A 667 13.27 53.54 87.60
CA PRO A 667 14.42 54.16 88.24
C PRO A 667 14.00 55.25 89.25
N GLU A 668 14.41 55.09 90.52
CA GLU A 668 14.43 56.18 91.51
C GLU A 668 15.60 57.12 91.20
N GLY A 669 15.30 58.42 91.07
CA GLY A 669 16.28 59.45 90.68
C GLY A 669 17.16 59.94 91.84
N PRO A 670 18.20 60.76 91.54
CA PRO A 670 18.88 61.58 92.54
C PRO A 670 18.38 63.04 92.49
N ALA A 671 18.43 63.70 93.65
CA ALA A 671 18.01 65.09 93.86
C ALA A 671 19.20 66.07 93.87
N GLU A 672 18.86 67.36 93.67
CA GLU A 672 19.57 68.61 94.05
C GLU A 672 20.78 69.04 93.18
N GLU A 673 21.01 70.30 92.74
CA GLU A 673 20.47 71.66 93.01
C GLU A 673 20.59 72.58 91.76
N GLU A 674 19.83 73.69 91.73
CA GLU A 674 20.01 74.90 90.87
C GLU A 674 21.06 75.88 91.47
N PRO A 675 21.48 77.04 90.89
CA PRO A 675 20.96 77.84 89.74
C PRO A 675 22.03 78.48 88.78
N GLY A 676 21.60 79.19 87.71
CA GLY A 676 22.38 80.29 87.10
C GLY A 676 22.24 80.62 85.58
N ASP A 677 21.40 81.61 85.27
CA ASP A 677 21.17 82.45 84.05
C ASP A 677 22.42 83.30 83.59
N PRO A 678 22.46 84.16 82.51
CA PRO A 678 21.60 84.49 81.33
C PRO A 678 22.32 84.71 79.95
N ASP A 679 21.51 85.07 78.91
CA ASP A 679 21.73 86.04 77.78
C ASP A 679 21.60 85.57 76.30
N ASN A 680 20.37 85.66 75.74
CA ASN A 680 19.84 86.57 74.66
C ASN A 680 20.63 86.85 73.33
N PRO A 681 20.02 87.41 72.23
CA PRO A 681 19.14 86.84 71.18
C PRO A 681 19.55 87.20 69.71
N GLU A 682 18.80 86.74 68.68
CA GLU A 682 18.15 87.58 67.63
C GLU A 682 17.51 86.74 66.48
N ASP A 683 16.25 87.10 66.16
CA ASP A 683 15.36 86.72 65.03
C ASP A 683 15.60 87.72 63.84
N PRO A 684 14.89 87.81 62.66
CA PRO A 684 13.59 87.23 62.29
C PRO A 684 13.31 86.72 60.83
N GLN A 685 12.20 85.98 60.77
CA GLN A 685 11.28 85.49 59.69
C GLN A 685 10.85 86.52 58.60
N PRO A 686 10.20 86.20 57.43
CA PRO A 686 8.80 85.65 57.30
C PRO A 686 8.41 84.96 55.93
N PRO A 687 7.12 84.75 55.50
CA PRO A 687 5.94 84.12 56.14
C PRO A 687 5.00 83.21 55.25
N VAL A 688 4.15 82.37 55.91
CA VAL A 688 2.65 82.20 55.82
C VAL A 688 1.88 81.41 54.70
N GLN A 689 1.22 80.30 55.15
CA GLN A 689 -0.20 79.81 55.02
C GLN A 689 -0.81 79.27 53.69
N THR A 690 -1.88 78.43 53.61
CA THR A 690 -2.96 77.87 54.52
C THR A 690 -3.74 76.71 53.84
N GLY A 691 -4.38 75.82 54.65
CA GLY A 691 -5.69 75.09 54.53
C GLY A 691 -6.18 74.45 53.21
N GLU A 692 -7.14 73.52 53.12
CA GLU A 692 -8.06 72.81 54.04
C GLU A 692 -8.85 71.74 53.21
N ASN A 693 -9.43 70.74 53.89
CA ASN A 693 -10.67 69.96 53.57
C ASN A 693 -10.68 68.74 52.58
N SER A 694 -11.04 67.58 53.16
CA SER A 694 -11.82 66.43 52.60
C SER A 694 -13.35 66.70 52.80
N PRO A 695 -14.37 65.96 52.26
CA PRO A 695 -14.46 64.48 52.12
C PRO A 695 -15.41 63.85 51.04
N ALA A 696 -15.47 62.50 51.06
CA ALA A 696 -16.63 61.59 50.88
C ALA A 696 -17.19 61.17 49.47
N ALA A 697 -16.94 59.89 49.16
CA ALA A 697 -17.89 58.75 49.02
C ALA A 697 -18.80 58.52 47.77
N TRP A 698 -19.10 57.21 47.58
CA TRP A 698 -20.10 56.50 46.73
C TRP A 698 -19.72 56.26 45.25
N SER A 699 -20.04 55.17 44.54
CA SER A 699 -20.49 53.78 44.77
C SER A 699 -20.59 53.09 43.39
N LEU A 700 -20.29 51.79 43.34
CA LEU A 700 -20.77 50.70 42.44
C LEU A 700 -21.20 50.92 40.96
N ALA A 701 -20.73 49.96 40.13
CA ALA A 701 -21.49 49.09 39.19
C ALA A 701 -21.42 49.32 37.65
N LEU A 702 -20.80 48.32 37.00
CA LEU A 702 -21.32 47.43 35.91
C LEU A 702 -21.50 47.90 34.44
N ILE A 703 -21.05 46.98 33.56
CA ILE A 703 -21.41 46.71 32.13
C ILE A 703 -20.82 47.72 31.12
N GLY A 704 -20.16 47.36 30.02
CA GLY A 704 -19.88 46.10 29.33
C GLY A 704 -19.61 46.41 27.85
N THR A 705 -18.76 45.60 27.19
CA THR A 705 -18.63 45.39 25.71
C THR A 705 -18.25 46.60 24.82
N ALA A 706 -17.46 46.52 23.75
CA ALA A 706 -16.71 45.46 23.09
C ALA A 706 -15.77 46.06 22.01
N CYS A 707 -14.87 45.20 21.53
CA CYS A 707 -14.32 45.07 20.17
C CYS A 707 -13.04 45.79 19.72
N ALA A 708 -12.12 44.89 19.30
CA ALA A 708 -11.08 44.97 18.24
C ALA A 708 -9.85 45.86 18.55
N ALA A 709 -8.69 45.30 18.91
CA ALA A 709 -7.77 44.45 18.13
C ALA A 709 -7.56 44.97 16.69
N GLY A 710 -6.35 45.26 16.21
CA GLY A 710 -5.02 45.13 16.78
C GLY A 710 -3.98 45.40 15.68
N ALA A 711 -2.75 45.65 16.14
CA ALA A 711 -1.46 45.30 15.52
C ALA A 711 -1.17 45.80 14.08
N ALA A 712 -0.17 46.65 13.83
CA ALA A 712 1.30 46.46 13.92
C ALA A 712 1.84 46.60 12.48
N ALA A 713 2.70 47.56 12.15
CA ALA A 713 4.17 47.52 12.31
C ALA A 713 4.80 46.31 11.57
N LEU A 714 5.91 46.39 10.84
CA LEU A 714 6.85 47.44 10.44
C LEU A 714 7.87 46.77 9.47
N ALA A 715 8.37 47.54 8.52
CA ALA A 715 9.66 47.49 7.79
C ALA A 715 10.33 46.14 7.43
N LEU A 716 10.61 45.84 6.15
CA LEU A 716 11.60 46.41 5.20
C LEU A 716 13.11 46.20 5.52
N ARG A 717 13.69 45.32 4.68
CA ARG A 717 14.96 45.41 3.90
C ARG A 717 16.31 45.60 4.63
N ARG A 718 17.30 44.78 4.21
CA ARG A 718 18.44 45.20 3.33
C ARG A 718 19.45 44.07 3.00
N ARG A 719 19.81 43.98 1.69
CA ARG A 719 21.15 43.88 1.03
C ARG A 719 22.10 42.72 1.43
N ALA A 720 22.93 42.11 0.58
CA ALA A 720 23.74 42.58 -0.56
C ALA A 720 24.16 41.35 -1.45
N VAL A 721 24.23 41.42 -2.79
CA VAL A 721 25.35 41.78 -3.71
C VAL A 721 26.41 40.67 -3.98
N GLN A 722 26.44 40.23 -5.25
CA GLN A 722 27.53 39.77 -6.14
C GLN A 722 28.55 38.69 -5.68
N ARG A 723 28.54 37.54 -6.36
CA ARG A 723 29.42 37.24 -7.51
C ARG A 723 28.84 36.11 -8.36
#